data_AF-A0A8B6D1B7-F1
#
_entry.id   AF-A0A8B6D1B7-F1
#
_cell.length_a   1.000
_cell.length_b   1.000
_cell.length_c   1.000
_cell.angle_alpha   90.00
_cell.angle_beta   90.00
_cell.angle_gamma   90.00
#
_symmetry.space_group_name_H-M   'P 1'
#
loop_
_entity.id
_entity.type
_entity.pdbx_description
1 polymer ?
#
loop_
_entity_poly.entity_id
_entity_poly.type
_entity_poly.pdbx_seq_one_letter_code
_entity_poly.pdbx_strand_id
1 'polypeptide(L)'
;MKTVSIDSLQTVSKTAVDLLEKCKKYSSGQKATKQNETSYQLYLGLLGNHLRRLVETHSMQEWKQMKGRIYSKFHQRRIQELTETGLNNFTSLFLCLALTADLEDVSTKLCGFYDMIEVNRQNVGKLTMTWKGMFALMLLYLERNMDVKFIATKITTAFSNICLEFEVFESDPGFRHSLWKLINVYLDGTQEIFDSSKDVCLSQYLLIGEGYSKLLKTCRNNEVPTVISGLQDIISKVRQTSLSDKRDVFNVTSGNFQQAEVFHNAVFCNIYPPVRDNCQSQTAQVQLADILAEISLLALDCKPEDYFTVMKLMLNCENINKNIVCRYLSHIVTVDNALDLLSSHMTNYQTALIQTWIRCAVLVPASSQQLQALNRASYVVPDEHDKIIFHVFKAIQNLYDKLENWKEKIELRDQVTDYVKDIHRHVTPFLQTFRPIETLSTAYSVIGYLIKCCANLLYVKSKPNCPLPDIINTMIVPHTLFKKDKPTSPVFLGIIRDHLHLFVSGLANLDFKRDPFIQRRLKDIVSIYLVKFWNSAGSTSSLVHPLVMSLKGSYGRQPVESSVSFRQYIFELVKETFMVISPTYNLPDNYQMSLYFTRDVINRTVNKEVIASDLCILVCPVLSIHLQCDSISTQHLCQTILQQMVEAGTSHPHVGSREIVGEQIMNFLSKFKKVKLNQAIKTLEKLPKSGNCYIQKILPRIEHVIVEYESFRGTGQDTKLRQTYHSLIGTFNS
;
A
#
# COMPACT_ATOMS: atom_id res chain seq x y z
N MET A 1 56.59 20.03 -11.74
CA MET A 1 56.68 19.85 -10.27
C MET A 1 55.98 21.05 -9.64
N LYS A 2 54.68 21.06 -9.30
CA LYS A 2 53.90 20.23 -8.36
C LYS A 2 54.57 20.08 -6.98
N THR A 3 54.41 21.10 -6.16
CA THR A 3 54.38 21.00 -4.70
C THR A 3 53.04 21.56 -4.23
N VAL A 4 52.04 20.68 -4.21
CA VAL A 4 50.80 20.90 -3.46
C VAL A 4 51.19 20.84 -1.99
N SER A 5 50.87 21.89 -1.24
CA SER A 5 51.04 22.00 0.20
C SER A 5 50.20 20.93 0.91
N ILE A 6 50.84 19.91 1.47
CA ILE A 6 50.18 18.82 2.19
C ILE A 6 50.00 19.17 3.70
N ASP A 7 50.55 20.28 4.19
CA ASP A 7 50.55 20.60 5.63
C ASP A 7 49.39 21.49 6.14
N SER A 8 48.50 21.98 5.27
CA SER A 8 47.38 22.85 5.69
C SER A 8 46.10 22.13 6.14
N LEU A 9 46.06 20.80 6.05
CA LEU A 9 44.84 20.00 6.27
C LEU A 9 44.62 19.56 7.75
N GLN A 10 45.61 19.70 8.64
CA GLN A 10 45.49 19.24 10.03
C GLN A 10 45.13 20.34 11.06
N THR A 11 44.99 21.60 10.66
CA THR A 11 44.84 22.73 11.59
C THR A 11 43.40 23.07 12.00
N VAL A 12 42.40 22.74 11.18
CA VAL A 12 40.98 23.09 11.45
C VAL A 12 40.24 21.91 12.08
N SER A 13 39.48 22.15 13.16
CA SER A 13 38.70 21.10 13.83
C SER A 13 37.50 20.65 12.99
N LYS A 14 37.24 19.34 12.99
CA LYS A 14 36.16 18.75 12.19
C LYS A 14 34.80 19.01 12.84
N THR A 15 34.69 18.84 14.15
CA THR A 15 33.47 19.06 14.94
C THR A 15 33.62 20.18 15.98
N ALA A 16 32.52 20.57 16.63
CA ALA A 16 32.54 21.53 17.72
C ALA A 16 33.15 20.91 18.99
N VAL A 17 32.86 19.64 19.27
CA VAL A 17 33.50 18.86 20.35
C VAL A 17 35.02 18.82 20.18
N ASP A 18 35.52 18.48 18.98
CA ASP A 18 36.97 18.44 18.69
C ASP A 18 37.64 19.79 18.98
N LEU A 19 36.96 20.89 18.65
CA LEU A 19 37.45 22.24 18.88
C LEU A 19 37.54 22.54 20.38
N LEU A 20 36.49 22.21 21.14
CA LEU A 20 36.47 22.42 22.58
C LEU A 20 37.51 21.55 23.29
N GLU A 21 37.63 20.27 22.93
CA GLU A 21 38.62 19.35 23.51
C GLU A 21 40.06 19.81 23.27
N LYS A 22 40.37 20.30 22.06
CA LYS A 22 41.70 20.88 21.79
C LYS A 22 41.98 22.08 22.69
N CYS A 23 41.00 22.98 22.86
CA CYS A 23 41.16 24.15 23.73
C CYS A 23 41.32 23.76 25.22
N LYS A 24 40.61 22.72 25.67
CA LYS A 24 40.78 22.15 27.01
C LYS A 24 42.17 21.57 27.21
N LYS A 25 42.70 20.84 26.22
CA LYS A 25 44.08 20.31 26.27
C LYS A 25 45.09 21.43 26.46
N TYR A 26 44.97 22.54 25.72
CA TYR A 26 45.83 23.72 25.90
C TYR A 26 45.73 24.34 27.29
N SER A 27 44.56 24.27 27.93
CA SER A 27 44.32 24.84 29.26
C SER A 27 44.58 23.86 30.42
N SER A 28 44.94 22.60 30.13
CA SER A 28 44.98 21.51 31.11
C SER A 28 46.28 21.39 31.92
N GLY A 29 47.32 22.17 31.62
CA GLY A 29 48.62 22.07 32.28
C GLY A 29 49.50 20.92 31.79
N GLN A 30 49.02 20.07 30.88
CA GLN A 30 49.84 19.04 30.26
C GLN A 30 50.90 19.70 29.38
N LYS A 31 52.19 19.38 29.61
CA LYS A 31 53.29 19.85 28.76
C LYS A 31 53.04 19.34 27.34
N ALA A 32 52.69 20.26 26.44
CA ALA A 32 52.55 20.00 25.03
C ALA A 32 53.92 19.60 24.45
N THR A 33 54.18 18.31 24.42
CA THR A 33 55.29 17.72 23.65
C THR A 33 54.72 16.68 22.72
N LYS A 34 54.08 17.14 21.64
CA LYS A 34 53.91 16.36 20.41
C LYS A 34 54.57 17.14 19.27
N GLN A 35 55.34 16.43 18.44
CA GLN A 35 56.18 16.98 17.36
C GLN A 35 55.41 17.69 16.22
N ASN A 36 54.07 17.79 16.29
CA ASN A 36 53.21 18.27 15.20
C ASN A 36 52.35 19.51 15.55
N GLU A 37 52.62 20.22 16.66
CA GLU A 37 51.86 21.43 17.02
C GLU A 37 52.44 22.69 16.37
N THR A 38 51.55 23.55 15.85
CA THR A 38 51.95 24.84 15.26
C THR A 38 52.37 25.86 16.33
N SER A 39 53.16 26.87 15.95
CA SER A 39 53.57 27.96 16.85
C SER A 39 52.39 28.66 17.53
N TYR A 40 51.25 28.78 16.84
CA TYR A 40 50.03 29.35 17.40
C TYR A 40 49.38 28.45 18.47
N GLN A 41 49.39 27.13 18.26
CA GLN A 41 48.85 26.18 19.24
C GLN A 41 49.71 26.14 20.51
N LEU A 42 51.04 26.18 20.36
CA LEU A 42 51.97 26.33 21.49
C LEU A 42 51.72 27.63 22.26
N TYR A 43 51.49 28.74 21.55
CA TYR A 43 51.10 30.00 22.17
C TYR A 43 49.79 29.88 22.96
N LEU A 44 48.76 29.24 22.41
CA LEU A 44 47.50 29.01 23.13
C LEU A 44 47.69 28.13 24.37
N GLY A 45 48.56 27.13 24.31
CA GLY A 45 48.93 26.30 25.48
C GLY A 45 49.60 27.12 26.59
N LEU A 46 50.58 27.96 26.23
CA LEU A 46 51.22 28.87 27.19
C LEU A 46 50.24 29.88 27.78
N LEU A 47 49.39 30.46 26.94
CA LEU A 47 48.37 31.41 27.35
C LEU A 47 47.34 30.76 28.29
N GLY A 48 46.79 29.59 27.92
CA GLY A 48 45.81 28.87 28.73
C GLY A 48 46.35 28.51 30.11
N ASN A 49 47.58 27.99 30.18
CA ASN A 49 48.26 27.69 31.45
C ASN A 49 48.51 28.95 32.29
N HIS A 50 48.92 30.05 31.66
CA HIS A 50 49.13 31.32 32.35
C HIS A 50 47.81 31.87 32.91
N LEU A 51 46.74 31.89 32.12
CA LEU A 51 45.42 32.35 32.53
C LEU A 51 44.84 31.48 33.66
N ARG A 52 45.02 30.16 33.60
CA ARG A 52 44.61 29.25 34.68
C ARG A 52 45.36 29.60 35.98
N ARG A 53 46.68 29.80 35.92
CA ARG A 53 47.48 30.18 37.09
C ARG A 53 47.02 31.51 37.69
N LEU A 54 46.68 32.50 36.86
CA LEU A 54 46.16 33.80 37.33
C LEU A 54 44.82 33.65 38.06
N VAL A 55 43.98 32.71 37.63
CA VAL A 55 42.72 32.38 38.29
C VAL A 55 42.97 31.67 39.63
N GLU A 56 43.89 30.70 39.66
CA GLU A 56 44.29 29.96 40.86
C GLU A 56 44.94 30.88 41.92
N THR A 57 45.71 31.89 41.51
CA THR A 57 46.33 32.88 42.41
C THR A 57 45.41 34.04 42.79
N HIS A 58 44.11 33.99 42.43
CA HIS A 58 43.12 35.05 42.63
C HIS A 58 43.48 36.41 42.00
N SER A 59 44.37 36.45 41.01
CA SER A 59 44.85 37.65 40.31
C SER A 59 43.89 38.09 39.18
N MET A 60 42.59 38.19 39.48
CA MET A 60 41.53 38.44 38.48
C MET A 60 41.67 39.78 37.73
N GLN A 61 42.34 40.77 38.32
CA GLN A 61 42.57 42.06 37.67
C GLN A 61 43.53 41.93 36.47
N GLU A 62 44.59 41.13 36.59
CA GLU A 62 45.54 40.89 35.51
C GLU A 62 44.89 40.12 34.36
N TRP A 63 44.04 39.15 34.70
CA TRP A 63 43.22 38.43 33.73
C TRP A 63 42.29 39.39 32.96
N LYS A 64 41.58 40.30 33.67
CA LYS A 64 40.71 41.31 33.03
C LYS A 64 41.50 42.27 32.13
N GLN A 65 42.70 42.68 32.52
CA GLN A 65 43.57 43.52 31.69
C GLN A 65 44.00 42.80 30.40
N MET A 66 44.39 41.52 30.50
CA MET A 66 44.76 40.71 29.34
C MET A 66 43.58 40.52 28.39
N LYS A 67 42.40 40.19 28.93
CA LYS A 67 41.13 40.12 28.20
C LYS A 67 40.83 41.43 27.45
N GLY A 68 40.88 42.57 28.14
CA GLY A 68 40.61 43.89 27.54
C GLY A 68 41.59 44.25 26.41
N ARG A 69 42.88 43.93 26.59
CA ARG A 69 43.90 44.11 25.54
C ARG A 69 43.62 43.24 24.32
N ILE A 70 43.18 42.00 24.49
CA ILE A 70 42.79 41.12 23.39
C ILE A 70 41.56 41.68 22.67
N TYR A 71 40.51 42.05 23.40
CA TYR A 71 39.26 42.55 22.82
C TYR A 71 39.46 43.79 21.95
N SER A 72 40.25 44.76 22.42
CA SER A 72 40.52 46.02 21.70
C SER A 72 41.28 45.84 20.37
N LYS A 73 41.90 44.67 20.12
CA LYS A 73 42.61 44.40 18.86
C LYS A 73 41.70 43.95 17.73
N PHE A 74 40.45 43.59 18.02
CA PHE A 74 39.51 43.12 17.01
C PHE A 74 38.40 44.16 16.78
N HIS A 75 38.19 44.51 15.52
CA HIS A 75 37.14 45.41 15.04
C HIS A 75 36.56 44.85 13.74
N GLN A 76 35.41 45.37 13.27
CA GLN A 76 34.67 44.85 12.12
C GLN A 76 35.56 44.51 10.92
N ARG A 77 36.34 45.47 10.42
CA ARG A 77 37.26 45.25 9.30
C ARG A 77 38.24 44.09 9.53
N ARG A 78 38.85 43.98 10.72
CA ARG A 78 39.77 42.88 11.03
C ARG A 78 39.07 41.53 11.06
N ILE A 79 37.86 41.46 11.62
CA ILE A 79 37.08 40.21 11.65
C ILE A 79 36.71 39.78 10.23
N GLN A 80 36.30 40.72 9.38
CA GLN A 80 35.93 40.44 7.99
C GLN A 80 37.13 40.02 7.13
N GLU A 81 38.33 40.55 7.41
CA GLU A 81 39.59 40.19 6.72
C GLU A 81 40.12 38.79 7.10
N LEU A 82 39.63 38.17 8.18
CA LEU A 82 40.07 36.83 8.58
C LEU A 82 39.68 35.77 7.53
N THR A 83 40.62 34.85 7.26
CA THR A 83 40.36 33.61 6.53
C THR A 83 39.62 32.61 7.40
N GLU A 84 39.13 31.50 6.83
CA GLU A 84 38.49 30.42 7.60
C GLU A 84 39.42 29.89 8.71
N THR A 85 40.70 29.65 8.39
CA THR A 85 41.71 29.25 9.37
C THR A 85 41.96 30.33 10.42
N GLY A 86 42.01 31.61 10.00
CA GLY A 86 42.15 32.74 10.91
C GLY A 86 40.98 32.84 11.89
N LEU A 87 39.76 32.58 11.42
CA LEU A 87 38.55 32.58 12.24
C LEU A 87 38.49 31.38 13.20
N ASN A 88 38.93 30.19 12.77
CA ASN A 88 39.07 29.03 13.66
C ASN A 88 40.09 29.28 14.79
N ASN A 89 41.22 29.91 14.46
CA ASN A 89 42.23 30.32 15.45
C ASN A 89 41.68 31.37 16.41
N PHE A 90 40.99 32.39 15.87
CA PHE A 90 40.29 33.41 16.66
C PHE A 90 39.28 32.79 17.63
N THR A 91 38.44 31.86 17.17
CA THR A 91 37.51 31.11 18.02
C THR A 91 38.25 30.33 19.11
N SER A 92 39.35 29.64 18.77
CA SER A 92 40.15 28.87 19.73
C SER A 92 40.73 29.75 20.84
N LEU A 93 41.18 30.97 20.51
CA LEU A 93 41.64 31.95 21.50
C LEU A 93 40.53 32.34 22.48
N PHE A 94 39.34 32.66 21.98
CA PHE A 94 38.20 33.04 22.83
C PHE A 94 37.69 31.87 23.66
N LEU A 95 37.71 30.63 23.14
CA LEU A 95 37.41 29.44 23.93
C LEU A 95 38.43 29.22 25.05
N CYS A 96 39.73 29.46 24.81
CA CYS A 96 40.75 29.40 25.88
C CYS A 96 40.52 30.46 26.96
N LEU A 97 40.09 31.69 26.58
CA LEU A 97 39.69 32.71 27.55
C LEU A 97 38.48 32.24 28.37
N ALA A 98 37.43 31.77 27.70
CA ALA A 98 36.19 31.29 28.30
C ALA A 98 36.40 30.11 29.26
N LEU A 99 37.35 29.22 28.95
CA LEU A 99 37.74 28.09 29.79
C LEU A 99 38.34 28.50 31.14
N THR A 100 38.87 29.73 31.27
CA THR A 100 39.57 30.18 32.49
C THR A 100 38.71 31.06 33.39
N ALA A 101 37.98 32.06 32.87
CA ALA A 101 37.06 32.87 33.66
C ALA A 101 35.96 33.56 32.80
N ASP A 102 34.88 33.99 33.46
CA ASP A 102 33.82 34.90 32.97
C ASP A 102 33.22 34.50 31.60
N LEU A 103 32.63 33.29 31.55
CA LEU A 103 32.13 32.67 30.31
C LEU A 103 31.08 33.53 29.60
N GLU A 104 30.17 34.16 30.33
CA GLU A 104 29.09 34.97 29.75
C GLU A 104 29.60 36.24 29.05
N ASP A 105 30.56 36.95 29.64
CA ASP A 105 31.16 38.11 28.99
C ASP A 105 31.94 37.71 27.74
N VAL A 106 32.73 36.64 27.83
CA VAL A 106 33.53 36.13 26.69
C VAL A 106 32.65 35.62 25.57
N SER A 107 31.58 34.88 25.88
CA SER A 107 30.62 34.37 24.90
C SER A 107 29.85 35.52 24.24
N THR A 108 29.35 36.49 25.02
CA THR A 108 28.63 37.66 24.49
C THR A 108 29.51 38.45 23.55
N LYS A 109 30.77 38.67 23.92
CA LYS A 109 31.71 39.40 23.08
C LYS A 109 32.08 38.63 21.81
N LEU A 110 32.35 37.32 21.93
CA LEU A 110 32.66 36.46 20.77
C LEU A 110 31.49 36.44 19.78
N CYS A 111 30.28 36.22 20.29
CA CYS A 111 29.06 36.26 19.50
C CYS A 111 28.87 37.62 18.82
N GLY A 112 29.18 38.74 19.50
CA GLY A 112 29.13 40.07 18.88
C GLY A 112 30.15 40.27 17.75
N PHE A 113 31.30 39.60 17.81
CA PHE A 113 32.23 39.58 16.68
C PHE A 113 31.72 38.73 15.51
N TYR A 114 31.03 37.62 15.78
CA TYR A 114 30.42 36.81 14.71
C TYR A 114 29.34 37.58 13.94
N ASP A 115 28.59 38.48 14.58
CA ASP A 115 27.59 39.33 13.89
C ASP A 115 28.19 40.26 12.84
N MET A 116 29.51 40.49 12.89
CA MET A 116 30.21 41.34 11.92
C MET A 116 30.48 40.62 10.58
N ILE A 117 30.19 39.32 10.49
CA ILE A 117 30.36 38.50 9.29
C ILE A 117 29.03 38.42 8.53
N GLU A 118 28.99 39.00 7.34
CA GLU A 118 27.80 39.00 6.48
C GLU A 118 27.51 37.62 5.88
N VAL A 119 26.22 37.31 5.73
CA VAL A 119 25.77 36.10 5.04
C VAL A 119 25.84 36.34 3.53
N ASN A 120 26.81 35.71 2.88
CA ASN A 120 26.95 35.72 1.42
C ASN A 120 27.73 34.49 0.93
N ARG A 121 27.74 34.27 -0.39
CA ARG A 121 28.39 33.11 -1.03
C ARG A 121 29.86 32.94 -0.68
N GLN A 122 30.59 34.04 -0.48
CA GLN A 122 32.02 34.02 -0.18
C GLN A 122 32.30 33.70 1.29
N ASN A 123 31.31 33.86 2.16
CA ASN A 123 31.46 33.72 3.60
C ASN A 123 30.93 32.39 4.17
N VAL A 124 30.40 31.47 3.36
CA VAL A 124 29.84 30.19 3.85
C VAL A 124 30.85 29.39 4.69
N GLY A 125 32.12 29.35 4.27
CA GLY A 125 33.17 28.70 5.06
C GLY A 125 33.47 29.43 6.37
N LYS A 126 33.41 30.77 6.39
CA LYS A 126 33.54 31.55 7.63
C LYS A 126 32.37 31.30 8.58
N LEU A 127 31.14 31.28 8.06
CA LEU A 127 29.93 30.93 8.83
C LEU A 127 30.01 29.51 9.41
N THR A 128 30.58 28.58 8.66
CA THR A 128 30.83 27.21 9.16
C THR A 128 31.71 27.24 10.41
N MET A 129 32.74 28.09 10.45
CA MET A 129 33.60 28.24 11.62
C MET A 129 32.91 28.97 12.78
N THR A 130 32.06 29.96 12.50
CA THR A 130 31.31 30.65 13.56
C THR A 130 30.31 29.72 14.22
N TRP A 131 29.59 28.89 13.45
CA TRP A 131 28.62 27.94 13.98
C TRP A 131 29.29 26.87 14.84
N LYS A 132 30.41 26.30 14.39
CA LYS A 132 31.23 25.40 15.22
C LYS A 132 31.68 26.06 16.52
N GLY A 133 32.07 27.33 16.48
CA GLY A 133 32.44 28.09 17.67
C GLY A 133 31.27 28.29 18.64
N MET A 134 30.08 28.62 18.12
CA MET A 134 28.86 28.75 18.93
C MET A 134 28.44 27.42 19.56
N PHE A 135 28.48 26.31 18.83
CA PHE A 135 28.24 24.98 19.40
C PHE A 135 29.28 24.59 20.46
N ALA A 136 30.56 24.89 20.24
CA ALA A 136 31.61 24.65 21.23
C ALA A 136 31.42 25.49 22.51
N LEU A 137 30.95 26.74 22.37
CA LEU A 137 30.54 27.54 23.53
C LEU A 137 29.35 26.90 24.25
N MET A 138 28.32 26.46 23.54
CA MET A 138 27.17 25.80 24.17
C MET A 138 27.57 24.54 24.93
N LEU A 139 28.44 23.70 24.37
CA LEU A 139 28.99 22.53 25.09
C LEU A 139 29.69 22.95 26.39
N LEU A 140 30.47 24.04 26.38
CA LEU A 140 31.11 24.56 27.58
C LEU A 140 30.10 25.12 28.60
N TYR A 141 29.01 25.74 28.14
CA TYR A 141 27.90 26.17 29.00
C TYR A 141 27.26 24.96 29.70
N LEU A 142 26.94 23.90 28.95
CA LEU A 142 26.34 22.68 29.49
C LEU A 142 27.26 21.99 30.51
N GLU A 143 28.57 21.94 30.25
CA GLU A 143 29.55 21.40 31.21
C GLU A 143 29.61 22.18 32.52
N ARG A 144 29.31 23.48 32.46
CA ARG A 144 29.22 24.36 33.64
C ARG A 144 27.81 24.50 34.20
N ASN A 145 26.86 23.70 33.69
CA ASN A 145 25.45 23.75 34.07
C ASN A 145 24.82 25.14 33.92
N MET A 146 25.13 25.83 32.80
CA MET A 146 24.63 27.17 32.47
C MET A 146 23.63 27.11 31.31
N ASP A 147 22.61 27.96 31.35
CA ASP A 147 21.56 28.02 30.32
C ASP A 147 22.13 28.44 28.95
N VAL A 148 21.86 27.66 27.90
CA VAL A 148 22.35 27.94 26.54
C VAL A 148 21.45 28.90 25.77
N LYS A 149 20.34 29.36 26.35
CA LYS A 149 19.30 30.18 25.70
C LYS A 149 19.83 31.31 24.80
N PHE A 150 20.80 32.08 25.29
CA PHE A 150 21.38 33.20 24.53
C PHE A 150 22.01 32.73 23.20
N ILE A 151 22.84 31.70 23.26
CA ILE A 151 23.56 31.18 22.10
C ILE A 151 22.61 30.38 21.20
N ALA A 152 21.74 29.56 21.78
CA ALA A 152 20.74 28.77 21.07
C ALA A 152 19.81 29.66 20.24
N THR A 153 19.22 30.70 20.83
CA THR A 153 18.34 31.64 20.11
C THR A 153 19.05 32.27 18.91
N LYS A 154 20.31 32.65 19.10
CA LYS A 154 21.12 33.31 18.07
C LYS A 154 21.42 32.38 16.90
N ILE A 155 21.93 31.18 17.17
CA ILE A 155 22.28 30.22 16.12
C ILE A 155 21.04 29.68 15.41
N THR A 156 19.92 29.49 16.12
CA THR A 156 18.65 29.09 15.53
C THR A 156 18.09 30.17 14.60
N THR A 157 18.20 31.45 14.97
CA THR A 157 17.81 32.56 14.09
C THR A 157 18.66 32.58 12.82
N ALA A 158 19.99 32.41 12.95
CA ALA A 158 20.88 32.32 11.81
C ALA A 158 20.56 31.11 10.92
N PHE A 159 20.27 29.96 11.51
CA PHE A 159 19.85 28.75 10.79
C PHE A 159 18.56 28.97 10.01
N SER A 160 17.53 29.56 10.63
CA SER A 160 16.27 29.88 9.96
C SER A 160 16.45 30.79 8.75
N ASN A 161 17.37 31.76 8.82
CA ASN A 161 17.70 32.62 7.68
C ASN A 161 18.43 31.84 6.56
N ILE A 162 19.35 30.95 6.92
CA ILE A 162 20.01 30.07 5.94
C ILE A 162 19.01 29.12 5.27
N CYS A 163 18.03 28.59 6.01
CA CYS A 163 16.97 27.77 5.42
C CYS A 163 16.10 28.56 4.42
N LEU A 164 15.85 29.86 4.66
CA LEU A 164 15.17 30.72 3.70
C LEU A 164 16.01 30.92 2.42
N GLU A 165 17.31 31.18 2.56
CA GLU A 165 18.20 31.27 1.38
C GLU A 165 18.28 29.94 0.62
N PHE A 166 18.28 28.83 1.34
CA PHE A 166 18.29 27.48 0.76
C PHE A 166 17.05 27.18 -0.09
N GLU A 167 15.90 27.75 0.27
CA GLU A 167 14.64 27.70 -0.48
C GLU A 167 14.70 28.56 -1.75
N VAL A 168 15.19 29.80 -1.64
CA VAL A 168 15.23 30.74 -2.78
C VAL A 168 16.20 30.31 -3.88
N PHE A 169 17.36 29.74 -3.54
CA PHE A 169 18.42 29.43 -4.50
C PHE A 169 18.40 27.97 -5.02
N GLU A 170 17.22 27.38 -5.22
CA GLU A 170 17.10 26.01 -5.75
C GLU A 170 17.78 25.83 -7.14
N SER A 171 17.85 26.90 -7.92
CA SER A 171 18.37 26.95 -9.30
C SER A 171 19.90 27.02 -9.44
N ASP A 172 20.69 27.30 -8.37
CA ASP A 172 22.17 27.25 -8.38
C ASP A 172 22.66 26.03 -7.57
N PRO A 173 22.96 24.89 -8.23
CA PRO A 173 23.35 23.66 -7.54
C PRO A 173 24.63 23.81 -6.70
N GLY A 174 25.57 24.66 -7.12
CA GLY A 174 26.85 24.83 -6.44
C GLY A 174 26.72 25.62 -5.14
N PHE A 175 25.92 26.68 -5.17
CA PHE A 175 25.63 27.45 -3.96
C PHE A 175 24.73 26.67 -3.00
N ARG A 176 23.67 26.00 -3.49
CA ARG A 176 22.82 25.12 -2.66
C ARG A 176 23.64 24.05 -1.94
N HIS A 177 24.59 23.40 -2.63
CA HIS A 177 25.47 22.41 -2.00
C HIS A 177 26.33 23.02 -0.87
N SER A 178 26.76 24.28 -1.01
CA SER A 178 27.52 24.98 0.02
C SER A 178 26.64 25.32 1.22
N LEU A 179 25.41 25.78 1.01
CA LEU A 179 24.41 25.99 2.06
C LEU A 179 24.04 24.69 2.77
N TRP A 180 23.89 23.58 2.04
CA TRP A 180 23.65 22.25 2.62
C TRP A 180 24.77 21.81 3.56
N LYS A 181 26.05 22.06 3.21
CA LYS A 181 27.17 21.79 4.13
C LYS A 181 27.06 22.59 5.42
N LEU A 182 26.66 23.85 5.34
CA LEU A 182 26.44 24.70 6.51
C LEU A 182 25.26 24.20 7.35
N ILE A 183 24.16 23.81 6.70
CA ILE A 183 23.00 23.16 7.36
C ILE A 183 23.43 21.90 8.11
N ASN A 184 24.25 21.03 7.51
CA ASN A 184 24.74 19.83 8.22
C ASN A 184 25.55 20.18 9.47
N VAL A 185 26.34 21.27 9.45
CA VAL A 185 27.03 21.72 10.68
C VAL A 185 26.04 22.09 11.79
N TYR A 186 24.88 22.63 11.44
CA TYR A 186 23.82 22.88 12.42
C TYR A 186 23.15 21.60 12.91
N LEU A 187 22.84 20.67 12.00
CA LEU A 187 22.22 19.39 12.35
C LEU A 187 23.14 18.58 13.27
N ASP A 188 24.40 18.38 12.85
CA ASP A 188 25.43 17.67 13.60
C ASP A 188 25.70 18.36 14.95
N GLY A 189 25.85 19.69 14.96
CA GLY A 189 26.08 20.45 16.18
C GLY A 189 24.89 20.39 17.14
N THR A 190 23.66 20.37 16.63
CA THR A 190 22.46 20.19 17.45
C THR A 190 22.46 18.79 18.07
N GLN A 191 22.71 17.75 17.26
CA GLN A 191 22.80 16.37 17.75
C GLN A 191 23.90 16.23 18.83
N GLU A 192 25.10 16.76 18.60
CA GLU A 192 26.21 16.77 19.56
C GLU A 192 25.83 17.39 20.91
N ILE A 193 25.02 18.46 20.89
CA ILE A 193 24.52 19.13 22.10
C ILE A 193 23.61 18.20 22.91
N PHE A 194 22.67 17.51 22.27
CA PHE A 194 21.78 16.58 22.96
C PHE A 194 22.51 15.32 23.43
N ASP A 195 23.46 14.79 22.65
CA ASP A 195 24.26 13.62 23.02
C ASP A 195 25.15 13.90 24.24
N SER A 196 25.74 15.09 24.31
CA SER A 196 26.61 15.53 25.41
C SER A 196 25.84 15.98 26.65
N SER A 197 24.55 16.28 26.51
CA SER A 197 23.70 16.72 27.62
C SER A 197 23.36 15.55 28.56
N LYS A 198 23.54 15.77 29.87
CA LYS A 198 23.07 14.83 30.90
C LYS A 198 21.55 14.92 31.05
N ASP A 199 21.05 16.14 31.09
CA ASP A 199 19.65 16.52 31.19
C ASP A 199 19.29 17.56 30.10
N VAL A 200 18.00 17.71 29.80
CA VAL A 200 17.52 18.59 28.71
C VAL A 200 16.84 19.83 29.28
N CYS A 201 17.42 20.37 30.36
CA CYS A 201 16.83 21.41 31.19
C CYS A 201 17.28 22.84 30.85
N LEU A 202 18.32 23.01 30.03
CA LEU A 202 19.07 24.24 29.83
C LEU A 202 18.72 24.94 28.52
N SER A 203 17.42 24.97 28.19
CA SER A 203 16.88 25.57 26.95
C SER A 203 17.38 24.95 25.63
N GLN A 204 17.87 23.71 25.63
CA GLN A 204 18.31 23.04 24.40
C GLN A 204 17.18 22.90 23.36
N TYR A 205 15.92 22.86 23.80
CA TYR A 205 14.74 22.80 22.94
C TYR A 205 14.67 23.96 21.91
N LEU A 206 15.28 25.11 22.20
CA LEU A 206 15.31 26.25 21.29
C LEU A 206 16.04 25.95 19.98
N LEU A 207 16.94 24.95 19.98
CA LEU A 207 17.61 24.49 18.76
C LEU A 207 16.63 23.86 17.77
N ILE A 208 15.47 23.39 18.23
CA ILE A 208 14.36 22.89 17.39
C ILE A 208 13.46 24.07 17.00
N GLY A 209 13.98 24.97 16.17
CA GLY A 209 13.29 26.18 15.71
C GLY A 209 12.59 26.06 14.35
N GLU A 210 11.99 27.17 13.91
CA GLU A 210 11.22 27.27 12.65
C GLU A 210 12.03 26.94 11.38
N GLY A 211 13.36 27.04 11.44
CA GLY A 211 14.25 26.68 10.34
C GLY A 211 14.05 25.24 9.87
N TYR A 212 13.76 24.30 10.80
CA TYR A 212 13.44 22.91 10.42
C TYR A 212 12.15 22.81 9.59
N SER A 213 11.15 23.65 9.89
CA SER A 213 9.88 23.66 9.16
C SER A 213 10.10 24.04 7.70
N LYS A 214 10.92 25.08 7.47
CA LYS A 214 11.33 25.53 6.14
C LYS A 214 12.18 24.45 5.46
N LEU A 215 13.19 23.93 6.15
CA LEU A 215 14.11 22.91 5.63
C LEU A 215 13.37 21.66 5.14
N LEU A 216 12.49 21.07 5.95
CA LEU A 216 11.77 19.84 5.60
C LEU A 216 10.79 20.02 4.43
N LYS A 217 10.34 21.23 4.13
CA LYS A 217 9.53 21.55 2.94
C LYS A 217 10.38 21.65 1.67
N THR A 218 11.64 22.05 1.79
CA THR A 218 12.56 22.30 0.67
C THR A 218 13.54 21.14 0.43
N CYS A 219 13.72 20.23 1.38
CA CYS A 219 14.65 19.11 1.25
C CYS A 219 14.28 18.21 0.08
N ARG A 220 15.30 17.78 -0.66
CA ARG A 220 15.19 16.72 -1.67
C ARG A 220 15.12 15.36 -0.98
N ASN A 221 14.61 14.36 -1.69
CA ASN A 221 14.51 12.99 -1.17
C ASN A 221 15.85 12.42 -0.65
N ASN A 222 17.00 12.80 -1.19
CA ASN A 222 18.30 12.35 -0.67
C ASN A 222 18.77 13.12 0.58
N GLU A 223 18.20 14.29 0.86
CA GLU A 223 18.54 15.16 2.00
C GLU A 223 17.69 14.83 3.23
N VAL A 224 16.41 14.49 3.02
CA VAL A 224 15.42 14.13 4.07
C VAL A 224 15.94 13.08 5.08
N PRO A 225 16.59 11.98 4.69
CA PRO A 225 17.06 10.96 5.63
C PRO A 225 18.08 11.49 6.64
N THR A 226 18.92 12.45 6.24
CA THR A 226 19.94 13.05 7.12
C THR A 226 19.27 13.86 8.23
N VAL A 227 18.28 14.69 7.86
CA VAL A 227 17.51 15.49 8.82
C VAL A 227 16.69 14.61 9.75
N ILE A 228 16.02 13.60 9.19
CA ILE A 228 15.17 12.68 9.96
C ILE A 228 16.01 11.89 10.98
N SER A 229 17.14 11.29 10.56
CA SER A 229 17.96 10.48 11.46
C SER A 229 18.44 11.27 12.67
N GLY A 230 18.97 12.49 12.47
CA GLY A 230 19.42 13.33 13.59
C GLY A 230 18.28 13.72 14.52
N LEU A 231 17.10 14.05 13.98
CA LEU A 231 15.91 14.33 14.80
C LEU A 231 15.44 13.12 15.60
N GLN A 232 15.52 11.92 15.04
CA GLN A 232 15.16 10.69 15.74
C GLN A 232 16.10 10.40 16.90
N ASP A 233 17.41 10.58 16.71
CA ASP A 233 18.40 10.40 17.77
C ASP A 233 18.14 11.38 18.93
N ILE A 234 17.86 12.65 18.58
CA ILE A 234 17.51 13.69 19.56
C ILE A 234 16.23 13.34 20.33
N ILE A 235 15.13 12.99 19.64
CA ILE A 235 13.85 12.67 20.30
C ILE A 235 14.02 11.43 21.19
N SER A 236 14.72 10.40 20.70
CA SER A 236 14.99 9.18 21.46
C SER A 236 15.78 9.48 22.74
N LYS A 237 16.81 10.34 22.65
CA LYS A 237 17.59 10.79 23.80
C LYS A 237 16.71 11.51 24.83
N VAL A 238 15.87 12.45 24.40
CA VAL A 238 14.95 13.19 25.30
C VAL A 238 13.97 12.25 25.98
N ARG A 239 13.41 11.28 25.24
CA ARG A 239 12.48 10.28 25.79
C ARG A 239 13.16 9.38 26.82
N GLN A 240 14.38 8.91 26.55
CA GLN A 240 15.15 8.10 27.51
C GLN A 240 15.44 8.85 28.81
N THR A 241 15.86 10.11 28.73
CA THR A 241 16.09 10.96 29.92
C THR A 241 14.78 11.18 30.69
N SER A 242 13.67 11.45 29.98
CA SER A 242 12.36 11.68 30.60
C SER A 242 11.76 10.43 31.26
N LEU A 243 12.04 9.23 30.71
CA LEU A 243 11.54 7.95 31.23
C LEU A 243 12.38 7.40 32.40
N SER A 244 13.69 7.71 32.44
CA SER A 244 14.56 7.31 33.55
C SER A 244 14.07 7.91 34.88
N ASP A 245 13.63 9.17 34.85
CA ASP A 245 13.14 9.88 36.04
C ASP A 245 11.76 9.39 36.52
N LYS A 246 10.94 8.78 35.65
CA LYS A 246 9.65 8.18 36.04
C LYS A 246 9.81 6.94 36.94
N ARG A 247 10.98 6.30 36.97
CA ARG A 247 11.23 5.09 37.79
C ARG A 247 11.67 5.43 39.21
N ASP A 248 12.13 6.65 39.49
CA ASP A 248 12.45 7.14 40.82
C ASP A 248 11.20 7.79 41.46
N VAL A 249 10.23 6.95 41.81
CA VAL A 249 8.89 7.30 42.31
C VAL A 249 8.90 8.09 43.64
N PHE A 250 10.06 8.32 44.26
CA PHE A 250 10.15 8.98 45.57
C PHE A 250 10.55 10.47 45.54
N ASN A 251 10.92 11.07 44.41
CA ASN A 251 11.25 12.50 44.33
C ASN A 251 10.82 13.12 42.98
N VAL A 252 9.52 13.16 42.70
CA VAL A 252 9.01 13.90 41.52
C VAL A 252 9.01 15.40 41.86
N THR A 253 10.10 16.09 41.53
CA THR A 253 10.03 17.54 41.29
C THR A 253 9.34 17.76 39.95
N SER A 254 8.24 18.51 39.96
CA SER A 254 7.39 18.91 38.83
C SER A 254 8.09 19.65 37.67
N GLY A 255 9.42 19.86 37.72
CA GLY A 255 10.18 20.59 36.70
C GLY A 255 10.51 19.80 35.43
N ASN A 256 10.77 18.49 35.53
CA ASN A 256 11.27 17.72 34.37
C ASN A 256 10.15 17.36 33.37
N PHE A 257 8.92 17.15 33.85
CA PHE A 257 7.74 16.95 32.98
C PHE A 257 7.45 18.19 32.13
N GLN A 258 7.59 19.38 32.72
CA GLN A 258 7.39 20.65 32.04
C GLN A 258 8.41 20.86 30.90
N GLN A 259 9.63 20.32 31.03
CA GLN A 259 10.67 20.46 30.01
C GLN A 259 10.49 19.51 28.83
N ALA A 260 10.11 18.25 29.10
CA ALA A 260 9.73 17.31 28.04
C ALA A 260 8.54 17.86 27.23
N GLU A 261 7.56 18.48 27.90
CA GLU A 261 6.43 19.14 27.24
C GLU A 261 6.86 20.34 26.40
N VAL A 262 7.77 21.19 26.90
CA VAL A 262 8.32 22.33 26.14
C VAL A 262 9.08 21.86 24.90
N PHE A 263 9.88 20.80 25.02
CA PHE A 263 10.56 20.19 23.88
C PHE A 263 9.56 19.59 22.88
N HIS A 264 8.55 18.85 23.36
CA HIS A 264 7.47 18.33 22.54
C HIS A 264 6.75 19.45 21.78
N ASN A 265 6.42 20.57 22.42
CA ASN A 265 5.80 21.70 21.75
C ASN A 265 6.69 22.27 20.63
N ALA A 266 8.01 22.36 20.84
CA ALA A 266 8.93 22.80 19.78
C ALA A 266 8.94 21.82 18.59
N VAL A 267 8.99 20.51 18.86
CA VAL A 267 8.92 19.46 17.81
C VAL A 267 7.56 19.48 17.09
N PHE A 268 6.46 19.58 17.83
CA PHE A 268 5.12 19.55 17.27
C PHE A 268 4.77 20.81 16.48
N CYS A 269 5.33 21.97 16.84
CA CYS A 269 5.15 23.20 16.06
C CYS A 269 6.02 23.22 14.80
N ASN A 270 7.29 22.80 14.90
CA ASN A 270 8.27 23.02 13.82
C ASN A 270 8.48 21.80 12.91
N ILE A 271 8.33 20.57 13.43
CA ILE A 271 8.67 19.32 12.72
C ILE A 271 7.41 18.57 12.26
N TYR A 272 6.38 18.45 13.11
CA TYR A 272 5.20 17.66 12.77
C TYR A 272 4.46 18.14 11.50
N PRO A 273 4.17 19.44 11.29
CA PRO A 273 3.44 19.90 10.12
C PRO A 273 4.09 19.54 8.78
N PRO A 274 5.39 19.81 8.52
CA PRO A 274 6.01 19.43 7.27
C PRO A 274 6.15 17.91 7.12
N VAL A 275 6.38 17.15 8.20
CA VAL A 275 6.41 15.67 8.14
C VAL A 275 5.04 15.14 7.72
N ARG A 276 3.95 15.65 8.30
CA ARG A 276 2.57 15.31 7.95
C ARG A 276 2.30 15.58 6.46
N ASP A 277 2.67 16.77 5.99
CA ASP A 277 2.41 17.18 4.61
C ASP A 277 3.22 16.31 3.62
N ASN A 278 4.48 16.01 3.94
CA ASN A 278 5.32 15.13 3.15
C ASN A 278 4.81 13.68 3.11
N CYS A 279 4.16 13.18 4.16
CA CYS A 279 3.55 11.84 4.19
C CYS A 279 2.39 11.67 3.17
N GLN A 280 1.79 12.77 2.72
CA GLN A 280 0.71 12.76 1.72
C GLN A 280 1.25 12.83 0.27
N SER A 281 2.55 13.01 0.09
CA SER A 281 3.18 13.03 -1.23
C SER A 281 3.18 11.64 -1.90
N GLN A 282 3.07 11.60 -3.22
CA GLN A 282 3.21 10.35 -3.99
C GLN A 282 4.62 9.76 -3.90
N THR A 283 5.64 10.59 -3.66
CA THR A 283 7.05 10.21 -3.51
C THR A 283 7.50 10.12 -2.05
N ALA A 284 6.53 10.07 -1.12
CA ALA A 284 6.82 10.08 0.31
C ALA A 284 7.75 8.93 0.72
N GLN A 285 8.78 9.26 1.48
CA GLN A 285 9.75 8.29 1.97
C GLN A 285 9.23 7.54 3.19
N VAL A 286 9.49 6.24 3.23
CA VAL A 286 8.98 5.38 4.30
C VAL A 286 9.56 5.75 5.68
N GLN A 287 10.77 6.32 5.71
CA GLN A 287 11.44 6.80 6.94
C GLN A 287 10.66 7.92 7.67
N LEU A 288 9.78 8.65 6.96
CA LEU A 288 8.88 9.61 7.59
C LEU A 288 7.96 8.96 8.64
N ALA A 289 7.67 7.67 8.49
CA ALA A 289 6.89 6.91 9.46
C ALA A 289 7.61 6.80 10.81
N ASP A 290 8.93 6.74 10.81
CA ASP A 290 9.74 6.45 12.00
C ASP A 290 9.84 7.70 12.87
N ILE A 291 10.09 8.86 12.26
CA ILE A 291 10.03 10.14 12.98
C ILE A 291 8.60 10.45 13.44
N LEU A 292 7.58 10.14 12.64
CA LEU A 292 6.20 10.34 13.06
C LEU A 292 5.85 9.46 14.26
N ALA A 293 6.32 8.21 14.28
CA ALA A 293 6.17 7.33 15.43
C ALA A 293 6.88 7.90 16.66
N GLU A 294 8.12 8.36 16.55
CA GLU A 294 8.84 8.99 17.67
C GLU A 294 8.15 10.26 18.20
N ILE A 295 7.61 11.11 17.30
CA ILE A 295 6.80 12.27 17.70
C ILE A 295 5.54 11.83 18.44
N SER A 296 4.84 10.80 17.95
CA SER A 296 3.65 10.26 18.60
C SER A 296 3.96 9.66 19.96
N LEU A 297 5.09 8.97 20.11
CA LEU A 297 5.48 8.38 21.38
C LEU A 297 5.99 9.43 22.38
N LEU A 298 6.69 10.48 21.92
CA LEU A 298 6.99 11.65 22.76
C LEU A 298 5.70 12.32 23.24
N ALA A 299 4.72 12.50 22.35
CA ALA A 299 3.41 13.03 22.70
C ALA A 299 2.67 12.12 23.70
N LEU A 300 2.75 10.80 23.53
CA LEU A 300 2.18 9.83 24.48
C LEU A 300 2.76 10.02 25.89
N ASP A 301 4.06 10.30 25.98
CA ASP A 301 4.79 10.41 27.23
C ASP A 301 4.50 11.71 28.03
N CYS A 302 4.16 12.82 27.34
CA CYS A 302 4.01 14.15 27.95
C CYS A 302 2.74 14.94 27.60
N LYS A 303 2.11 14.70 26.43
CA LYS A 303 0.92 15.43 25.97
C LYS A 303 -0.01 14.56 25.10
N PRO A 304 -0.83 13.70 25.73
CA PRO A 304 -1.65 12.69 25.04
C PRO A 304 -2.60 13.20 23.95
N GLU A 305 -3.08 14.44 24.04
CA GLU A 305 -3.96 15.06 23.04
C GLU A 305 -3.32 15.12 21.64
N ASP A 306 -2.01 15.39 21.60
CA ASP A 306 -1.25 15.44 20.35
C ASP A 306 -1.02 14.01 19.81
N TYR A 307 -0.86 13.01 20.68
CA TYR A 307 -0.82 11.59 20.27
C TYR A 307 -2.13 11.18 19.58
N PHE A 308 -3.29 11.51 20.17
CA PHE A 308 -4.59 11.21 19.55
C PHE A 308 -4.77 11.92 18.21
N THR A 309 -4.23 13.13 18.07
CA THR A 309 -4.27 13.88 16.81
C THR A 309 -3.51 13.15 15.70
N VAL A 310 -2.28 12.68 15.98
CA VAL A 310 -1.49 11.92 15.00
C VAL A 310 -2.12 10.55 14.71
N MET A 311 -2.62 9.84 15.73
CA MET A 311 -3.31 8.57 15.53
C MET A 311 -4.56 8.72 14.65
N LYS A 312 -5.41 9.72 14.92
CA LYS A 312 -6.59 10.00 14.09
C LYS A 312 -6.21 10.29 12.65
N LEU A 313 -5.14 11.06 12.42
CA LEU A 313 -4.63 11.31 11.07
C LEU A 313 -4.25 9.99 10.37
N MET A 314 -3.46 9.14 11.03
CA MET A 314 -2.97 7.89 10.43
C MET A 314 -4.07 6.86 10.16
N LEU A 315 -5.13 6.84 10.98
CA LEU A 315 -6.26 5.93 10.80
C LEU A 315 -7.31 6.45 9.79
N ASN A 316 -7.53 7.77 9.73
CA ASN A 316 -8.65 8.33 8.98
C ASN A 316 -8.25 9.05 7.69
N CYS A 317 -6.98 9.45 7.51
CA CYS A 317 -6.57 10.19 6.32
C CYS A 317 -6.37 9.27 5.11
N GLU A 318 -7.13 9.52 4.05
CA GLU A 318 -7.09 8.70 2.83
C GLU A 318 -5.80 8.91 2.04
N ASN A 319 -5.29 10.14 2.02
CA ASN A 319 -4.19 10.59 1.15
C ASN A 319 -2.79 10.10 1.59
N ILE A 320 -2.65 9.60 2.82
CA ILE A 320 -1.35 9.13 3.32
C ILE A 320 -0.96 7.83 2.65
N ASN A 321 0.30 7.76 2.21
CA ASN A 321 0.90 6.57 1.61
C ASN A 321 0.79 5.37 2.57
N LYS A 322 0.20 4.27 2.12
CA LYS A 322 -0.08 3.11 2.98
C LYS A 322 1.17 2.37 3.45
N ASN A 323 2.31 2.51 2.77
CA ASN A 323 3.58 1.99 3.30
C ASN A 323 4.03 2.73 4.56
N ILE A 324 3.79 4.05 4.63
CA ILE A 324 4.06 4.86 5.83
C ILE A 324 3.13 4.43 6.95
N VAL A 325 1.84 4.27 6.66
CA VAL A 325 0.85 3.79 7.65
C VAL A 325 1.24 2.43 8.22
N CYS A 326 1.63 1.47 7.36
CA CYS A 326 2.08 0.15 7.80
C CYS A 326 3.27 0.24 8.77
N ARG A 327 4.31 0.98 8.38
CA ARG A 327 5.53 1.12 9.19
C ARG A 327 5.25 1.86 10.50
N TYR A 328 4.52 2.96 10.46
CA TYR A 328 4.13 3.71 11.65
C TYR A 328 3.35 2.83 12.64
N LEU A 329 2.30 2.13 12.18
CA LEU A 329 1.51 1.25 13.04
C LEU A 329 2.34 0.09 13.59
N SER A 330 3.32 -0.42 12.83
CA SER A 330 4.22 -1.47 13.32
C SER A 330 5.09 -1.00 14.50
N HIS A 331 5.40 0.29 14.59
CA HIS A 331 6.08 0.85 15.75
C HIS A 331 5.10 1.06 16.92
N ILE A 332 3.95 1.70 16.68
CA ILE A 332 3.02 2.08 17.75
C ILE A 332 2.33 0.88 18.41
N VAL A 333 1.90 -0.12 17.63
CA VAL A 333 1.14 -1.27 18.15
C VAL A 333 1.96 -2.12 19.12
N THR A 334 3.29 -2.08 19.02
CA THR A 334 4.19 -2.84 19.91
C THR A 334 4.48 -2.14 21.24
N VAL A 335 4.06 -0.88 21.40
CA VAL A 335 4.32 -0.11 22.62
C VAL A 335 3.23 -0.34 23.65
N ASP A 336 3.64 -0.76 24.84
CA ASP A 336 2.76 -0.96 25.99
C ASP A 336 1.97 0.32 26.32
N ASN A 337 0.71 0.18 26.72
CA ASN A 337 -0.25 1.26 27.03
C ASN A 337 -0.69 2.16 25.86
N ALA A 338 -0.06 2.10 24.67
CA ALA A 338 -0.42 2.99 23.56
C ALA A 338 -1.87 2.74 23.08
N LEU A 339 -2.24 1.46 22.91
CA LEU A 339 -3.60 1.08 22.51
C LEU A 339 -4.61 1.22 23.65
N ASP A 340 -4.19 0.98 24.90
CA ASP A 340 -5.06 1.14 26.07
C ASP A 340 -5.47 2.62 26.23
N LEU A 341 -4.51 3.54 26.07
CA LEU A 341 -4.80 4.97 26.12
C LEU A 341 -5.70 5.39 24.95
N LEU A 342 -5.47 4.87 23.75
CA LEU A 342 -6.33 5.12 22.59
C LEU A 342 -7.77 4.64 22.84
N SER A 343 -7.93 3.50 23.54
CA SER A 343 -9.25 2.96 23.88
C SER A 343 -10.07 3.88 24.79
N SER A 344 -9.41 4.64 25.67
CA SER A 344 -10.07 5.59 26.56
C SER A 344 -10.62 6.83 25.84
N HIS A 345 -9.98 7.23 24.73
CA HIS A 345 -10.31 8.46 24.02
C HIS A 345 -11.10 8.23 22.71
N MET A 346 -11.05 7.03 22.14
CA MET A 346 -11.74 6.69 20.89
C MET A 346 -12.54 5.39 21.05
N THR A 347 -13.86 5.50 21.18
CA THR A 347 -14.75 4.34 21.39
C THR A 347 -14.74 3.34 20.23
N ASN A 348 -14.49 3.79 19.00
CA ASN A 348 -14.46 2.96 17.79
C ASN A 348 -13.03 2.66 17.30
N TYR A 349 -12.02 2.74 18.17
CA TYR A 349 -10.61 2.61 17.76
C TYR A 349 -10.29 1.25 17.11
N GLN A 350 -10.86 0.15 17.61
CA GLN A 350 -10.64 -1.19 17.06
C GLN A 350 -11.14 -1.28 15.62
N THR A 351 -12.34 -0.75 15.36
CA THR A 351 -12.90 -0.67 14.02
C THR A 351 -12.01 0.16 13.10
N ALA A 352 -11.56 1.34 13.54
CA ALA A 352 -10.69 2.20 12.76
C ALA A 352 -9.32 1.56 12.45
N LEU A 353 -8.76 0.82 13.40
CA LEU A 353 -7.53 0.03 13.24
C LEU A 353 -7.71 -1.08 12.22
N ILE A 354 -8.79 -1.87 12.33
CA ILE A 354 -9.08 -2.97 11.40
C ILE A 354 -9.35 -2.44 10.00
N GLN A 355 -10.16 -1.38 9.85
CA GLN A 355 -10.37 -0.70 8.56
C GLN A 355 -9.05 -0.26 7.93
N THR A 356 -8.19 0.38 8.72
CA THR A 356 -6.88 0.85 8.25
C THR A 356 -5.97 -0.31 7.85
N TRP A 357 -5.94 -1.39 8.62
CA TRP A 357 -5.18 -2.59 8.30
C TRP A 357 -5.67 -3.25 7.01
N ILE A 358 -7.00 -3.41 6.83
CA ILE A 358 -7.59 -3.94 5.59
C ILE A 358 -7.22 -3.04 4.40
N ARG A 359 -7.33 -1.72 4.53
CA ARG A 359 -6.92 -0.76 3.49
C ARG A 359 -5.45 -0.92 3.13
N CYS A 360 -4.58 -1.11 4.13
CA CYS A 360 -3.16 -1.37 3.91
C CYS A 360 -2.94 -2.70 3.17
N ALA A 361 -3.61 -3.79 3.58
CA ALA A 361 -3.53 -5.08 2.91
C ALA A 361 -4.03 -5.04 1.45
N VAL A 362 -5.01 -4.19 1.15
CA VAL A 362 -5.53 -3.98 -0.21
C VAL A 362 -4.57 -3.18 -1.10
N LEU A 363 -3.90 -2.16 -0.54
CA LEU A 363 -3.13 -1.17 -1.31
C LEU A 363 -1.61 -1.41 -1.31
N VAL A 364 -1.10 -2.21 -0.38
CA VAL A 364 0.32 -2.54 -0.25
C VAL A 364 0.52 -4.02 -0.61
N PRO A 365 1.43 -4.36 -1.53
CA PRO A 365 1.71 -5.75 -1.88
C PRO A 365 2.08 -6.60 -0.65
N ALA A 366 1.62 -7.85 -0.62
CA ALA A 366 1.88 -8.78 0.49
C ALA A 366 3.37 -9.01 0.77
N SER A 367 4.21 -8.92 -0.26
CA SER A 367 5.68 -9.03 -0.17
C SER A 367 6.37 -7.78 0.38
N SER A 368 5.63 -6.70 0.62
CA SER A 368 6.19 -5.46 1.19
C SER A 368 6.64 -5.68 2.63
N GLN A 369 7.88 -5.30 2.92
CA GLN A 369 8.45 -5.39 4.27
C GLN A 369 7.61 -4.63 5.30
N GLN A 370 6.98 -3.51 4.89
CA GLN A 370 6.18 -2.69 5.79
C GLN A 370 4.90 -3.39 6.23
N LEU A 371 4.18 -4.04 5.31
CA LEU A 371 2.97 -4.78 5.64
C LEU A 371 3.30 -6.03 6.47
N GLN A 372 4.40 -6.73 6.14
CA GLN A 372 4.88 -7.85 6.95
C GLN A 372 5.25 -7.42 8.38
N ALA A 373 5.90 -6.26 8.55
CA ALA A 373 6.24 -5.73 9.87
C ALA A 373 4.97 -5.43 10.69
N LEU A 374 3.96 -4.79 10.08
CA LEU A 374 2.67 -4.55 10.74
C LEU A 374 2.00 -5.87 11.15
N ASN A 375 1.96 -6.84 10.25
CA ASN A 375 1.36 -8.14 10.52
C ASN A 375 2.06 -8.88 11.68
N ARG A 376 3.39 -8.78 11.79
CA ARG A 376 4.17 -9.35 12.91
C ARG A 376 3.90 -8.61 14.23
N ALA A 377 3.76 -7.29 14.18
CA ALA A 377 3.46 -6.48 15.36
C ALA A 377 2.07 -6.79 15.94
N SER A 378 1.09 -7.15 15.10
CA SER A 378 -0.29 -7.41 15.53
C SER A 378 -0.56 -8.86 15.97
N TYR A 379 0.27 -9.85 15.60
CA TYR A 379 -0.01 -11.27 15.88
C TYR A 379 1.26 -12.14 16.00
N VAL A 380 1.23 -13.07 16.96
CA VAL A 380 2.16 -14.22 17.08
C VAL A 380 1.55 -15.40 16.32
N VAL A 381 1.69 -15.45 14.99
CA VAL A 381 1.32 -16.63 14.19
C VAL A 381 2.56 -17.15 13.44
N PRO A 382 2.83 -18.47 13.41
CA PRO A 382 4.01 -19.02 12.73
C PRO A 382 3.90 -18.99 11.19
N ASP A 383 5.04 -18.70 10.57
CA ASP A 383 5.50 -19.10 9.22
C ASP A 383 4.82 -18.60 7.93
N GLU A 384 3.58 -18.05 7.90
CA GLU A 384 2.99 -17.50 6.65
C GLU A 384 2.39 -16.08 6.78
N HIS A 385 3.26 -15.09 7.00
CA HIS A 385 2.85 -13.68 7.18
C HIS A 385 2.19 -13.02 5.94
N ASP A 386 2.42 -13.56 4.73
CA ASP A 386 1.98 -12.96 3.47
C ASP A 386 0.49 -13.20 3.17
N LYS A 387 -0.17 -14.07 3.93
CA LYS A 387 -1.57 -14.49 3.69
C LYS A 387 -2.51 -14.27 4.87
N ILE A 388 -2.07 -13.54 5.90
CA ILE A 388 -2.87 -13.34 7.13
C ILE A 388 -4.26 -12.80 6.83
N ILE A 389 -4.37 -11.81 5.94
CA ILE A 389 -5.68 -11.25 5.55
C ILE A 389 -6.63 -12.30 4.95
N PHE A 390 -6.12 -13.25 4.17
CA PHE A 390 -6.92 -14.33 3.61
C PHE A 390 -7.39 -15.32 4.68
N HIS A 391 -6.52 -15.64 5.64
CA HIS A 391 -6.88 -16.49 6.78
C HIS A 391 -7.95 -15.83 7.65
N VAL A 392 -7.86 -14.51 7.88
CA VAL A 392 -8.87 -13.75 8.62
C VAL A 392 -10.23 -13.80 7.90
N PHE A 393 -10.29 -13.55 6.59
CA PHE A 393 -11.55 -13.67 5.85
C PHE A 393 -12.12 -15.09 5.88
N LYS A 394 -11.25 -16.11 5.81
CA LYS A 394 -11.70 -17.50 5.91
C LYS A 394 -12.21 -17.84 7.32
N ALA A 395 -11.57 -17.31 8.36
CA ALA A 395 -12.02 -17.48 9.74
C ALA A 395 -13.37 -16.80 9.99
N ILE A 396 -13.57 -15.58 9.46
CA ILE A 396 -14.86 -14.86 9.51
C ILE A 396 -15.96 -15.68 8.83
N GLN A 397 -15.68 -16.24 7.64
CA GLN A 397 -16.63 -17.12 6.95
C GLN A 397 -16.99 -18.33 7.83
N ASN A 398 -15.99 -19.05 8.34
CA ASN A 398 -16.21 -20.24 9.16
C ASN A 398 -16.98 -19.91 10.47
N LEU A 399 -16.74 -18.72 11.05
CA LEU A 399 -17.50 -18.24 12.20
C LEU A 399 -18.97 -18.03 11.82
N TYR A 400 -19.23 -17.28 10.75
CA TYR A 400 -20.60 -17.02 10.29
C TYR A 400 -21.38 -18.30 9.97
N ASP A 401 -20.73 -19.27 9.33
CA ASP A 401 -21.36 -20.55 8.97
C ASP A 401 -21.74 -21.38 10.21
N LYS A 402 -20.97 -21.26 11.30
CA LYS A 402 -21.22 -21.96 12.58
C LYS A 402 -22.24 -21.28 13.48
N LEU A 403 -22.51 -19.99 13.30
CA LEU A 403 -23.49 -19.28 14.13
C LEU A 403 -24.90 -19.79 13.83
N GLU A 404 -25.62 -20.24 14.86
CA GLU A 404 -27.03 -20.62 14.73
C GLU A 404 -27.97 -19.45 15.03
N ASN A 405 -27.57 -18.57 15.95
CA ASN A 405 -28.37 -17.42 16.38
C ASN A 405 -28.42 -16.32 15.30
N TRP A 406 -29.63 -15.96 14.89
CA TRP A 406 -29.86 -14.93 13.88
C TRP A 406 -29.38 -13.53 14.31
N LYS A 407 -29.46 -13.22 15.61
CA LYS A 407 -29.02 -11.92 16.14
C LYS A 407 -27.50 -11.77 16.01
N GLU A 408 -26.75 -12.79 16.44
CA GLU A 408 -25.29 -12.83 16.31
C GLU A 408 -24.84 -12.79 14.84
N LYS A 409 -25.57 -13.46 13.95
CA LYS A 409 -25.34 -13.36 12.49
C LYS A 409 -25.52 -11.95 11.97
N ILE A 410 -26.50 -11.21 12.46
CA ILE A 410 -26.71 -9.80 12.08
C ILE A 410 -25.59 -8.92 12.63
N GLU A 411 -25.21 -9.11 13.89
CA GLU A 411 -24.15 -8.33 14.55
C GLU A 411 -22.80 -8.52 13.85
N LEU A 412 -22.41 -9.78 13.57
CA LEU A 412 -21.18 -10.09 12.82
C LEU A 412 -21.22 -9.48 11.41
N ARG A 413 -22.37 -9.55 10.74
CA ARG A 413 -22.56 -8.97 9.41
C ARG A 413 -22.36 -7.45 9.43
N ASP A 414 -23.01 -6.76 10.36
CA ASP A 414 -22.97 -5.31 10.43
C ASP A 414 -21.55 -4.84 10.84
N GLN A 415 -20.85 -5.59 11.70
CA GLN A 415 -19.44 -5.37 12.05
C GLN A 415 -18.49 -5.56 10.85
N VAL A 416 -18.61 -6.66 10.11
CA VAL A 416 -17.78 -6.92 8.91
C VAL A 416 -18.06 -5.91 7.80
N THR A 417 -19.33 -5.53 7.63
CA THR A 417 -19.73 -4.47 6.69
C THR A 417 -19.05 -3.14 7.02
N ASP A 418 -18.97 -2.80 8.32
CA ASP A 418 -18.29 -1.59 8.76
C ASP A 418 -16.77 -1.68 8.52
N TYR A 419 -16.14 -2.84 8.74
CA TYR A 419 -14.70 -3.04 8.48
C TYR A 419 -14.27 -2.83 7.03
N VAL A 420 -15.14 -3.13 6.07
CA VAL A 420 -14.83 -2.99 4.64
C VAL A 420 -15.58 -1.84 3.97
N LYS A 421 -16.17 -0.97 4.78
CA LYS A 421 -16.91 0.20 4.32
C LYS A 421 -16.04 1.08 3.42
N ASP A 422 -16.60 1.50 2.29
CA ASP A 422 -15.96 2.38 1.30
C ASP A 422 -14.64 1.83 0.70
N ILE A 423 -14.34 0.53 0.85
CA ILE A 423 -13.07 -0.04 0.35
C ILE A 423 -12.87 0.18 -1.17
N HIS A 424 -13.96 0.19 -1.93
CA HIS A 424 -13.95 0.47 -3.37
C HIS A 424 -13.48 1.89 -3.71
N ARG A 425 -13.75 2.88 -2.84
CA ARG A 425 -13.35 4.28 -3.05
C ARG A 425 -11.84 4.42 -3.03
N HIS A 426 -11.16 3.71 -2.13
CA HIS A 426 -9.70 3.73 -2.04
C HIS A 426 -9.00 3.08 -3.25
N VAL A 427 -9.68 2.16 -3.95
CA VAL A 427 -9.13 1.52 -5.16
C VAL A 427 -9.42 2.34 -6.43
N THR A 428 -10.44 3.20 -6.40
CA THR A 428 -10.90 3.99 -7.56
C THR A 428 -9.79 4.82 -8.22
N PRO A 429 -8.91 5.54 -7.51
CA PRO A 429 -7.83 6.32 -8.13
C PRO A 429 -6.89 5.44 -8.98
N PHE A 430 -6.60 4.22 -8.53
CA PHE A 430 -5.75 3.28 -9.23
C PHE A 430 -6.45 2.66 -10.45
N LEU A 431 -7.78 2.55 -10.44
CA LEU A 431 -8.56 2.10 -11.59
C LEU A 431 -8.65 3.14 -12.70
N GLN A 432 -8.48 4.43 -12.38
CA GLN A 432 -8.46 5.50 -13.38
C GLN A 432 -7.13 5.52 -14.15
N THR A 433 -6.01 5.25 -13.47
CA THR A 433 -4.66 5.28 -14.05
C THR A 433 -4.15 3.91 -14.50
N PHE A 434 -4.74 2.83 -13.99
CA PHE A 434 -4.23 1.44 -14.09
C PHE A 434 -2.78 1.28 -13.60
N ARG A 435 -2.33 2.12 -12.66
CA ARG A 435 -0.97 2.12 -12.11
C ARG A 435 -1.00 2.44 -10.60
N PRO A 436 -0.10 1.84 -9.79
CA PRO A 436 0.81 0.74 -10.12
C PRO A 436 0.08 -0.59 -10.34
N ILE A 437 0.61 -1.45 -11.22
CA ILE A 437 -0.03 -2.74 -11.57
C ILE A 437 -0.02 -3.70 -10.37
N GLU A 438 1.07 -3.72 -9.59
CA GLU A 438 1.22 -4.57 -8.40
C GLU A 438 0.18 -4.25 -7.33
N THR A 439 -0.03 -2.95 -7.05
CA THR A 439 -1.08 -2.47 -6.14
C THR A 439 -2.46 -2.90 -6.62
N LEU A 440 -2.76 -2.75 -7.91
CA LEU A 440 -4.05 -3.19 -8.46
C LEU A 440 -4.23 -4.70 -8.37
N SER A 441 -3.22 -5.49 -8.75
CA SER A 441 -3.27 -6.95 -8.66
C SER A 441 -3.50 -7.39 -7.21
N THR A 442 -2.82 -6.76 -6.25
CA THR A 442 -3.01 -6.98 -4.81
C THR A 442 -4.44 -6.66 -4.40
N ALA A 443 -4.97 -5.49 -4.80
CA ALA A 443 -6.33 -5.08 -4.48
C ALA A 443 -7.37 -6.07 -5.01
N TYR A 444 -7.24 -6.53 -6.26
CA TYR A 444 -8.15 -7.53 -6.83
C TYR A 444 -8.02 -8.90 -6.16
N SER A 445 -6.80 -9.31 -5.77
CA SER A 445 -6.60 -10.54 -5.02
C SER A 445 -7.26 -10.48 -3.65
N VAL A 446 -7.00 -9.43 -2.86
CA VAL A 446 -7.53 -9.27 -1.50
C VAL A 446 -9.03 -9.09 -1.49
N ILE A 447 -9.56 -8.18 -2.32
CA ILE A 447 -11.00 -7.96 -2.42
C ILE A 447 -11.70 -9.17 -3.07
N GLY A 448 -11.09 -9.82 -4.06
CA GLY A 448 -11.61 -11.05 -4.64
C GLY A 448 -11.78 -12.16 -3.59
N TYR A 449 -10.77 -12.37 -2.75
CA TYR A 449 -10.86 -13.34 -1.64
C TYR A 449 -11.87 -12.93 -0.57
N LEU A 450 -11.97 -11.64 -0.26
CA LEU A 450 -13.03 -11.11 0.61
C LEU A 450 -14.42 -11.47 0.07
N ILE A 451 -14.69 -11.20 -1.21
CA ILE A 451 -15.98 -11.53 -1.83
C ILE A 451 -16.22 -13.05 -1.84
N LYS A 452 -15.20 -13.84 -2.18
CA LYS A 452 -15.29 -15.30 -2.19
C LYS A 452 -15.71 -15.88 -0.84
N CYS A 453 -15.16 -15.35 0.27
CA CYS A 453 -15.41 -15.89 1.61
C CYS A 453 -16.64 -15.24 2.27
N CYS A 454 -16.85 -13.95 2.06
CA CYS A 454 -17.75 -13.13 2.86
C CYS A 454 -18.93 -12.53 2.09
N ALA A 455 -19.24 -12.97 0.85
CA ALA A 455 -20.35 -12.41 0.07
C ALA A 455 -21.69 -12.33 0.84
N ASN A 456 -22.03 -13.37 1.62
CA ASN A 456 -23.24 -13.42 2.46
C ASN A 456 -23.27 -12.35 3.58
N LEU A 457 -22.09 -11.87 3.99
CA LEU A 457 -21.94 -10.79 4.97
C LEU A 457 -22.00 -9.41 4.31
N LEU A 458 -21.66 -9.32 3.03
CA LEU A 458 -21.49 -8.05 2.32
C LEU A 458 -22.70 -7.67 1.46
N TYR A 459 -23.74 -8.50 1.45
CA TYR A 459 -24.93 -8.30 0.66
C TYR A 459 -26.19 -8.76 1.36
N VAL A 460 -27.17 -7.86 1.42
CA VAL A 460 -28.53 -8.13 1.87
C VAL A 460 -29.47 -7.41 0.93
N LYS A 461 -30.34 -8.15 0.23
CA LYS A 461 -31.27 -7.61 -0.77
C LYS A 461 -32.09 -6.42 -0.28
N SER A 462 -32.49 -6.42 1.00
CA SER A 462 -33.30 -5.37 1.61
C SER A 462 -32.51 -4.15 2.11
N LYS A 463 -31.17 -4.19 2.11
CA LYS A 463 -30.32 -3.08 2.55
C LYS A 463 -29.63 -2.41 1.34
N PRO A 464 -29.86 -1.11 1.07
CA PRO A 464 -29.28 -0.44 -0.09
C PRO A 464 -27.77 -0.19 0.04
N ASN A 465 -27.25 0.01 1.26
CA ASN A 465 -25.87 0.44 1.51
C ASN A 465 -24.91 -0.76 1.73
N CYS A 466 -25.09 -1.83 0.95
CA CYS A 466 -24.22 -2.99 1.02
C CYS A 466 -22.89 -2.72 0.29
N PRO A 467 -21.73 -3.17 0.79
CA PRO A 467 -20.45 -2.98 0.09
C PRO A 467 -20.35 -3.75 -1.24
N LEU A 468 -20.99 -4.92 -1.36
CA LEU A 468 -20.85 -5.78 -2.53
C LEU A 468 -21.27 -5.09 -3.85
N PRO A 469 -22.44 -4.45 -3.98
CA PRO A 469 -22.82 -3.75 -5.21
C PRO A 469 -21.80 -2.73 -5.69
N ASP A 470 -21.28 -1.89 -4.78
CA ASP A 470 -20.28 -0.89 -5.13
C ASP A 470 -18.97 -1.54 -5.59
N ILE A 471 -18.50 -2.57 -4.88
CA ILE A 471 -17.30 -3.33 -5.27
C ILE A 471 -17.46 -3.92 -6.68
N ILE A 472 -18.57 -4.59 -6.96
CA ILE A 472 -18.81 -5.24 -8.26
C ILE A 472 -18.94 -4.19 -9.38
N ASN A 473 -19.68 -3.10 -9.14
CA ASN A 473 -19.88 -2.05 -10.14
C ASN A 473 -18.60 -1.25 -10.41
N THR A 474 -17.73 -1.06 -9.41
CA THR A 474 -16.46 -0.34 -9.58
C THR A 474 -15.36 -1.22 -10.17
N MET A 475 -15.19 -2.45 -9.68
CA MET A 475 -14.02 -3.28 -10.02
C MET A 475 -14.29 -4.31 -11.13
N ILE A 476 -15.50 -4.86 -11.22
CA ILE A 476 -15.79 -5.99 -12.13
C ILE A 476 -16.60 -5.56 -13.34
N VAL A 477 -17.60 -4.70 -13.16
CA VAL A 477 -18.47 -4.26 -14.25
C VAL A 477 -18.52 -2.72 -14.34
N PRO A 478 -17.37 -2.02 -14.42
CA PRO A 478 -17.35 -0.57 -14.50
C PRO A 478 -18.10 -0.07 -15.73
N HIS A 479 -18.79 1.06 -15.58
CA HIS A 479 -19.59 1.69 -16.63
C HIS A 479 -18.80 1.94 -17.94
N THR A 480 -17.47 2.07 -17.84
CA THR A 480 -16.58 2.21 -18.99
C THR A 480 -16.59 1.00 -19.93
N LEU A 481 -16.94 -0.20 -19.46
CA LEU A 481 -17.01 -1.41 -20.29
C LEU A 481 -18.19 -1.41 -21.25
N PHE A 482 -19.23 -0.63 -20.99
CA PHE A 482 -20.40 -0.51 -21.84
C PHE A 482 -20.25 0.56 -22.93
N LYS A 483 -19.17 1.36 -22.89
CA LYS A 483 -18.87 2.36 -23.91
C LYS A 483 -18.20 1.69 -25.12
N LYS A 484 -18.94 1.57 -26.22
CA LYS A 484 -18.48 0.88 -27.44
C LYS A 484 -17.26 1.55 -28.11
N ASP A 485 -17.06 2.85 -27.92
CA ASP A 485 -16.04 3.63 -28.63
C ASP A 485 -14.64 3.62 -27.99
N LYS A 486 -14.46 3.01 -26.80
CA LYS A 486 -13.17 3.02 -26.09
C LYS A 486 -12.63 1.60 -25.89
N PRO A 487 -11.43 1.27 -26.40
CA PRO A 487 -10.83 -0.04 -26.16
C PRO A 487 -10.58 -0.25 -24.67
N THR A 488 -10.86 -1.47 -24.18
CA THR A 488 -10.60 -1.83 -22.78
C THR A 488 -9.09 -1.96 -22.55
N SER A 489 -8.59 -1.42 -21.43
CA SER A 489 -7.17 -1.50 -21.07
C SER A 489 -6.68 -2.97 -20.98
N PRO A 490 -5.57 -3.33 -21.62
CA PRO A 490 -5.01 -4.69 -21.54
C PRO A 490 -4.55 -5.04 -20.12
N VAL A 491 -4.09 -4.04 -19.35
CA VAL A 491 -3.70 -4.21 -17.94
C VAL A 491 -4.90 -4.63 -17.11
N PHE A 492 -6.04 -3.97 -17.29
CA PHE A 492 -7.29 -4.33 -16.63
C PHE A 492 -7.72 -5.75 -16.99
N LEU A 493 -7.68 -6.12 -18.28
CA LEU A 493 -8.04 -7.47 -18.71
C LEU A 493 -7.10 -8.53 -18.13
N GLY A 494 -5.80 -8.24 -18.01
CA GLY A 494 -4.84 -9.12 -17.33
C GLY A 494 -5.25 -9.39 -15.87
N ILE A 495 -5.53 -8.33 -15.11
CA ILE A 495 -5.95 -8.44 -13.70
C ILE A 495 -7.28 -9.18 -13.56
N ILE A 496 -8.26 -8.88 -14.42
CA ILE A 496 -9.56 -9.57 -14.43
C ILE A 496 -9.38 -11.05 -14.76
N ARG A 497 -8.53 -11.40 -15.73
CA ARG A 497 -8.24 -12.80 -16.09
C ARG A 497 -7.78 -13.60 -14.87
N ASP A 498 -6.92 -12.99 -14.06
CA ASP A 498 -6.29 -13.67 -12.93
C ASP A 498 -7.25 -13.78 -11.74
N HIS A 499 -8.12 -12.78 -11.50
CA HIS A 499 -8.88 -12.67 -10.24
C HIS A 499 -10.41 -12.77 -10.35
N LEU A 500 -11.01 -12.66 -11.55
CA LEU A 500 -12.48 -12.66 -11.72
C LEU A 500 -13.16 -13.88 -11.11
N HIS A 501 -12.49 -15.04 -11.17
CA HIS A 501 -13.02 -16.29 -10.64
C HIS A 501 -13.36 -16.20 -9.15
N LEU A 502 -12.61 -15.42 -8.36
CA LEU A 502 -12.86 -15.23 -6.92
C LEU A 502 -14.21 -14.50 -6.68
N PHE A 503 -14.47 -13.45 -7.45
CA PHE A 503 -15.71 -12.68 -7.38
C PHE A 503 -16.92 -13.53 -7.78
N VAL A 504 -16.80 -14.27 -8.90
CA VAL A 504 -17.88 -15.14 -9.38
C VAL A 504 -18.17 -16.27 -8.38
N SER A 505 -17.14 -16.85 -7.77
CA SER A 505 -17.33 -17.84 -6.69
C SER A 505 -18.03 -17.25 -5.46
N GLY A 506 -17.79 -15.98 -5.11
CA GLY A 506 -18.54 -15.33 -4.03
C GLY A 506 -20.01 -15.09 -4.39
N LEU A 507 -20.30 -14.65 -5.62
CA LEU A 507 -21.67 -14.48 -6.10
C LEU A 507 -22.45 -15.82 -6.16
N ALA A 508 -21.75 -16.93 -6.38
CA ALA A 508 -22.33 -18.28 -6.36
C ALA A 508 -22.89 -18.67 -4.97
N ASN A 509 -22.43 -18.03 -3.90
CA ASN A 509 -22.90 -18.29 -2.54
C ASN A 509 -24.18 -17.52 -2.18
N LEU A 510 -24.61 -16.59 -3.03
CA LEU A 510 -25.84 -15.79 -2.87
C LEU A 510 -27.02 -16.45 -3.62
N ASP A 511 -28.23 -15.91 -3.45
CA ASP A 511 -29.42 -16.40 -4.17
C ASP A 511 -29.42 -15.95 -5.65
N PHE A 512 -28.53 -16.55 -6.45
CA PHE A 512 -28.36 -16.24 -7.86
C PHE A 512 -29.56 -16.63 -8.73
N LYS A 513 -30.52 -17.42 -8.21
CA LYS A 513 -31.73 -17.83 -8.96
C LYS A 513 -32.90 -16.89 -8.75
N ARG A 514 -32.99 -16.17 -7.64
CA ARG A 514 -34.15 -15.30 -7.33
C ARG A 514 -33.80 -13.85 -7.13
N ASP A 515 -32.54 -13.52 -6.89
CA ASP A 515 -32.11 -12.13 -6.68
C ASP A 515 -31.86 -11.41 -8.02
N PRO A 516 -32.66 -10.38 -8.39
CA PRO A 516 -32.53 -9.71 -9.69
C PRO A 516 -31.21 -8.97 -9.85
N PHE A 517 -30.61 -8.48 -8.76
CA PHE A 517 -29.32 -7.80 -8.83
C PHE A 517 -28.22 -8.80 -9.15
N ILE A 518 -28.18 -9.93 -8.44
CA ILE A 518 -27.18 -10.99 -8.66
C ILE A 518 -27.32 -11.59 -10.06
N GLN A 519 -28.56 -11.91 -10.48
CA GLN A 519 -28.84 -12.39 -11.84
C GLN A 519 -28.30 -11.42 -12.90
N ARG A 520 -28.59 -10.12 -12.75
CA ARG A 520 -28.13 -9.09 -13.69
C ARG A 520 -26.60 -9.00 -13.72
N ARG A 521 -25.93 -8.98 -12.57
CA ARG A 521 -24.46 -8.90 -12.51
C ARG A 521 -23.80 -10.14 -13.11
N LEU A 522 -24.31 -11.35 -12.84
CA LEU A 522 -23.80 -12.59 -13.45
C LEU A 522 -24.01 -12.61 -14.96
N LYS A 523 -25.17 -12.16 -15.45
CA LYS A 523 -25.45 -12.01 -16.88
C LYS A 523 -24.49 -11.03 -17.56
N ASP A 524 -24.23 -9.87 -16.94
CA ASP A 524 -23.26 -8.90 -17.44
C ASP A 524 -21.85 -9.50 -17.49
N ILE A 525 -21.42 -10.20 -16.43
CA ILE A 525 -20.12 -10.87 -16.35
C ILE A 525 -19.98 -11.91 -17.47
N VAL A 526 -20.98 -12.77 -17.67
CA VAL A 526 -20.96 -13.80 -18.74
C VAL A 526 -20.93 -13.13 -20.11
N SER A 527 -21.79 -12.14 -20.35
CA SER A 527 -21.88 -11.44 -21.64
C SER A 527 -20.57 -10.74 -22.02
N ILE A 528 -19.93 -10.07 -21.05
CA ILE A 528 -18.73 -9.27 -21.28
C ILE A 528 -17.47 -10.15 -21.36
N TYR A 529 -17.25 -11.00 -20.37
CA TYR A 529 -15.95 -11.64 -20.17
C TYR A 529 -15.75 -12.94 -20.91
N LEU A 530 -16.84 -13.68 -21.22
CA LEU A 530 -16.74 -14.87 -22.06
C LEU A 530 -16.10 -14.53 -23.41
N VAL A 531 -16.51 -13.43 -24.02
CA VAL A 531 -16.03 -13.02 -25.35
C VAL A 531 -14.62 -12.41 -25.27
N LYS A 532 -14.33 -11.60 -24.26
CA LYS A 532 -13.05 -10.85 -24.16
C LYS A 532 -11.80 -11.72 -24.02
N PHE A 533 -11.92 -12.93 -23.45
CA PHE A 533 -10.76 -13.80 -23.21
C PHE A 533 -10.56 -14.90 -24.25
N TRP A 534 -11.54 -15.17 -25.11
CA TRP A 534 -11.39 -16.12 -26.23
C TRP A 534 -11.21 -15.44 -27.60
N ASN A 535 -11.41 -14.12 -27.70
CA ASN A 535 -11.27 -13.37 -28.96
C ASN A 535 -9.83 -13.16 -29.47
N SER A 536 -8.82 -13.80 -28.88
CA SER A 536 -7.45 -13.80 -29.43
C SER A 536 -7.21 -15.12 -30.16
N ALA A 537 -7.02 -15.03 -31.48
CA ALA A 537 -6.71 -16.09 -32.42
C ALA A 537 -6.28 -17.44 -31.78
N GLY A 538 -7.14 -18.45 -31.91
CA GLY A 538 -6.80 -19.87 -31.76
C GLY A 538 -5.82 -20.21 -30.63
N SER A 539 -6.33 -20.41 -29.42
CA SER A 539 -5.79 -21.38 -28.45
C SER A 539 -4.26 -21.58 -28.43
N THR A 540 -3.50 -20.55 -28.09
CA THR A 540 -2.06 -20.68 -27.75
C THR A 540 -1.74 -20.20 -26.33
N SER A 541 -2.70 -19.63 -25.61
CA SER A 541 -2.57 -19.34 -24.18
C SER A 541 -2.86 -20.60 -23.37
N SER A 542 -1.87 -21.14 -22.65
CA SER A 542 -2.02 -22.23 -21.68
C SER A 542 -2.92 -21.88 -20.48
N LEU A 543 -3.35 -20.62 -20.37
CA LEU A 543 -4.11 -20.11 -19.24
C LEU A 543 -5.60 -20.43 -19.36
N VAL A 544 -6.17 -20.86 -18.24
CA VAL A 544 -7.58 -21.25 -18.10
C VAL A 544 -8.47 -20.00 -18.08
N HIS A 545 -9.59 -20.04 -18.80
CA HIS A 545 -10.57 -18.96 -18.76
C HIS A 545 -11.14 -18.73 -17.34
N PRO A 546 -11.28 -17.48 -16.87
CA PRO A 546 -11.71 -17.19 -15.50
C PRO A 546 -13.10 -17.73 -15.13
N LEU A 547 -14.06 -17.71 -16.07
CA LEU A 547 -15.39 -18.33 -15.85
C LEU A 547 -15.36 -19.86 -15.80
N VAL A 548 -14.34 -20.49 -16.38
CA VAL A 548 -14.12 -21.94 -16.22
C VAL A 548 -13.52 -22.18 -14.82
N MET A 549 -12.58 -21.34 -14.39
CA MET A 549 -11.99 -21.43 -13.05
C MET A 549 -13.03 -21.25 -11.93
N SER A 550 -14.03 -20.40 -12.11
CA SER A 550 -15.08 -20.18 -11.10
C SER A 550 -15.98 -21.40 -10.87
N LEU A 551 -16.03 -22.34 -11.81
CA LEU A 551 -16.83 -23.58 -11.73
C LEU A 551 -16.06 -24.77 -11.14
N LYS A 552 -14.86 -24.54 -10.59
CA LYS A 552 -13.99 -25.60 -10.02
C LYS A 552 -14.71 -26.51 -9.00
N GLY A 553 -15.66 -25.98 -8.23
CA GLY A 553 -16.45 -26.76 -7.27
C GLY A 553 -17.27 -27.89 -7.89
N SER A 554 -17.58 -27.82 -9.19
CA SER A 554 -18.37 -28.81 -9.92
C SER A 554 -17.53 -29.94 -10.57
N TYR A 555 -16.21 -29.85 -10.53
CA TYR A 555 -15.32 -30.74 -11.30
C TYR A 555 -14.91 -32.02 -10.56
N GLY A 556 -15.03 -32.03 -9.23
CA GLY A 556 -14.62 -33.14 -8.38
C GLY A 556 -15.46 -34.40 -8.58
N ARG A 557 -15.00 -35.51 -7.97
CA ARG A 557 -15.73 -36.79 -7.97
C ARG A 557 -17.07 -36.68 -7.22
N GLN A 558 -17.09 -35.94 -6.11
CA GLN A 558 -18.27 -35.68 -5.31
C GLN A 558 -18.47 -34.16 -5.19
N PRO A 559 -19.06 -33.52 -6.21
CA PRO A 559 -19.31 -32.09 -6.18
C PRO A 559 -20.50 -31.75 -5.28
N VAL A 560 -20.43 -30.60 -4.61
CA VAL A 560 -21.54 -30.10 -3.79
C VAL A 560 -22.69 -29.68 -4.71
N GLU A 561 -23.94 -30.01 -4.34
CA GLU A 561 -25.14 -29.72 -5.14
C GLU A 561 -25.27 -28.24 -5.51
N SER A 562 -24.94 -27.32 -4.59
CA SER A 562 -24.93 -25.88 -4.87
C SER A 562 -23.97 -25.49 -6.00
N SER A 563 -22.81 -26.16 -6.10
CA SER A 563 -21.83 -25.93 -7.18
C SER A 563 -22.32 -26.45 -8.52
N VAL A 564 -23.04 -27.58 -8.53
CA VAL A 564 -23.68 -28.12 -9.75
C VAL A 564 -24.82 -27.23 -10.20
N SER A 565 -25.67 -26.80 -9.27
CA SER A 565 -26.77 -25.85 -9.51
C SER A 565 -26.27 -24.51 -10.06
N PHE A 566 -25.16 -24.00 -9.54
CA PHE A 566 -24.52 -22.78 -10.06
C PHE A 566 -23.94 -22.97 -11.46
N ARG A 567 -23.27 -24.09 -11.73
CA ARG A 567 -22.79 -24.45 -13.08
C ARG A 567 -23.94 -24.47 -14.10
N GLN A 568 -25.04 -25.12 -13.76
CA GLN A 568 -26.23 -25.19 -14.63
C GLN A 568 -26.79 -23.79 -14.91
N TYR A 569 -26.89 -22.94 -13.89
CA TYR A 569 -27.31 -21.56 -14.06
C TYR A 569 -26.38 -20.75 -14.99
N ILE A 570 -25.06 -20.92 -14.88
CA ILE A 570 -24.11 -20.30 -15.82
C ILE A 570 -24.32 -20.84 -17.24
N PHE A 571 -24.58 -22.13 -17.43
CA PHE A 571 -24.93 -22.67 -18.75
C PHE A 571 -26.23 -22.11 -19.31
N GLU A 572 -27.25 -21.88 -18.49
CA GLU A 572 -28.47 -21.19 -18.89
C GLU A 572 -28.17 -19.76 -19.39
N LEU A 573 -27.35 -19.00 -18.66
CA LEU A 573 -26.93 -17.66 -19.07
C LEU A 573 -26.13 -17.68 -20.39
N VAL A 574 -25.21 -18.64 -20.55
CA VAL A 574 -24.43 -18.82 -21.78
C VAL A 574 -25.34 -19.19 -22.94
N LYS A 575 -26.29 -20.10 -22.73
CA LYS A 575 -27.30 -20.50 -23.71
C LYS A 575 -28.11 -19.29 -24.18
N GLU A 576 -28.71 -18.55 -23.25
CA GLU A 576 -29.54 -17.37 -23.53
C GLU A 576 -28.77 -16.29 -24.27
N THR A 577 -27.49 -16.10 -23.96
CA THR A 577 -26.69 -15.00 -24.49
C THR A 577 -26.05 -15.33 -25.83
N PHE A 578 -25.62 -16.58 -26.05
CA PHE A 578 -24.73 -16.93 -27.18
C PHE A 578 -25.17 -18.13 -28.02
N MET A 579 -26.22 -18.88 -27.65
CA MET A 579 -26.60 -20.12 -28.36
C MET A 579 -28.02 -20.13 -28.92
N VAL A 580 -28.86 -19.13 -28.60
CA VAL A 580 -30.23 -19.07 -29.12
C VAL A 580 -30.25 -18.57 -30.56
N ILE A 581 -30.48 -19.48 -31.52
CA ILE A 581 -30.70 -19.13 -32.95
C ILE A 581 -31.88 -18.15 -33.08
N SER A 582 -31.68 -17.08 -33.86
CA SER A 582 -32.70 -16.05 -34.10
C SER A 582 -33.93 -16.60 -34.85
N PRO A 583 -35.08 -15.90 -34.84
CA PRO A 583 -36.23 -16.26 -35.66
C PRO A 583 -35.93 -16.25 -37.18
N THR A 584 -34.89 -15.52 -37.59
CA THR A 584 -34.38 -15.48 -38.97
C THR A 584 -33.38 -16.59 -39.28
N TYR A 585 -33.17 -17.54 -38.35
CA TYR A 585 -32.26 -18.68 -38.49
C TYR A 585 -30.77 -18.34 -38.59
N ASN A 586 -30.36 -17.16 -38.13
CA ASN A 586 -28.94 -16.78 -38.09
C ASN A 586 -28.28 -17.28 -36.79
N LEU A 587 -26.99 -17.63 -36.89
CA LEU A 587 -26.15 -17.94 -35.73
C LEU A 587 -25.93 -16.67 -34.88
N PRO A 588 -25.98 -16.77 -33.54
CA PRO A 588 -25.67 -15.65 -32.66
C PRO A 588 -24.22 -15.18 -32.80
N ASP A 589 -23.96 -13.90 -32.57
CA ASP A 589 -22.58 -13.41 -32.50
C ASP A 589 -21.80 -14.14 -31.40
N ASN A 590 -20.52 -14.43 -31.67
CA ASN A 590 -19.61 -15.10 -30.73
C ASN A 590 -20.05 -16.49 -30.25
N TYR A 591 -20.98 -17.16 -30.94
CA TYR A 591 -21.45 -18.51 -30.59
C TYR A 591 -20.30 -19.52 -30.39
N GLN A 592 -19.19 -19.37 -31.12
CA GLN A 592 -18.01 -20.24 -30.99
C GLN A 592 -17.41 -20.18 -29.58
N MET A 593 -17.44 -19.02 -28.92
CA MET A 593 -16.90 -18.86 -27.55
C MET A 593 -17.70 -19.65 -26.53
N SER A 594 -19.03 -19.76 -26.74
CA SER A 594 -19.89 -20.61 -25.91
C SER A 594 -19.55 -22.10 -26.06
N LEU A 595 -19.17 -22.54 -27.26
CA LEU A 595 -18.76 -23.93 -27.51
C LEU A 595 -17.39 -24.23 -26.88
N TYR A 596 -16.42 -23.31 -26.99
CA TYR A 596 -15.13 -23.48 -26.31
C TYR A 596 -15.28 -23.53 -24.79
N PHE A 597 -16.10 -22.64 -24.22
CA PHE A 597 -16.44 -22.68 -22.80
C PHE A 597 -17.06 -24.01 -22.40
N THR A 598 -18.07 -24.47 -23.15
CA THR A 598 -18.76 -25.75 -22.90
C THR A 598 -17.79 -26.93 -22.92
N ARG A 599 -16.95 -27.01 -23.96
CA ARG A 599 -15.92 -28.05 -24.08
C ARG A 599 -14.96 -28.04 -22.87
N ASP A 600 -14.46 -26.86 -22.50
CA ASP A 600 -13.47 -26.75 -21.42
C ASP A 600 -14.05 -27.11 -20.05
N VAL A 601 -15.32 -26.76 -19.80
CA VAL A 601 -16.06 -27.16 -18.60
C VAL A 601 -16.28 -28.68 -18.56
N ILE A 602 -16.74 -29.28 -19.66
CA ILE A 602 -16.97 -30.73 -19.74
C ILE A 602 -15.64 -31.50 -19.56
N ASN A 603 -14.59 -31.13 -20.28
CA ASN A 603 -13.28 -31.78 -20.24
C ASN A 603 -12.64 -31.78 -18.85
N ARG A 604 -12.98 -30.80 -17.99
CA ARG A 604 -12.47 -30.71 -16.61
C ARG A 604 -13.32 -31.48 -15.60
N THR A 605 -14.51 -31.91 -15.99
CA THR A 605 -15.46 -32.54 -15.07
C THR A 605 -15.20 -34.02 -14.97
N VAL A 606 -14.91 -34.51 -13.76
CA VAL A 606 -14.65 -35.94 -13.53
C VAL A 606 -15.96 -36.72 -13.35
N ASN A 607 -16.95 -36.14 -12.67
CA ASN A 607 -18.22 -36.80 -12.40
C ASN A 607 -19.14 -36.77 -13.63
N LYS A 608 -19.48 -37.97 -14.16
CA LYS A 608 -20.34 -38.14 -15.34
C LYS A 608 -21.80 -37.77 -15.11
N GLU A 609 -22.32 -37.88 -13.89
CA GLU A 609 -23.69 -37.44 -13.56
C GLU A 609 -23.85 -35.92 -13.74
N VAL A 610 -22.83 -35.16 -13.37
CA VAL A 610 -22.83 -33.70 -13.60
C VAL A 610 -22.87 -33.39 -15.09
N ILE A 611 -22.04 -34.08 -15.89
CA ILE A 611 -22.04 -33.92 -17.35
C ILE A 611 -23.40 -34.32 -17.95
N ALA A 612 -24.00 -35.41 -17.44
CA ALA A 612 -25.34 -35.84 -17.85
C ALA A 612 -26.41 -34.77 -17.55
N SER A 613 -26.29 -34.05 -16.43
CA SER A 613 -27.22 -32.97 -16.09
C SER A 613 -27.12 -31.78 -17.04
N ASP A 614 -25.93 -31.48 -17.58
CA ASP A 614 -25.73 -30.40 -18.55
C ASP A 614 -26.41 -30.70 -19.90
N LEU A 615 -26.55 -31.99 -20.25
CA LEU A 615 -27.20 -32.44 -21.48
C LEU A 615 -28.64 -31.89 -21.57
N CYS A 616 -29.37 -31.85 -20.45
CA CYS A 616 -30.73 -31.33 -20.36
C CYS A 616 -30.83 -29.84 -20.74
N ILE A 617 -29.73 -29.08 -20.64
CA ILE A 617 -29.70 -27.64 -20.95
C ILE A 617 -29.16 -27.42 -22.36
N LEU A 618 -28.13 -28.17 -22.75
CA LEU A 618 -27.27 -27.88 -23.89
C LEU A 618 -27.57 -28.69 -25.16
N VAL A 619 -28.32 -29.81 -25.08
CA VAL A 619 -28.58 -30.65 -26.27
C VAL A 619 -29.26 -29.89 -27.42
N CYS A 620 -30.34 -29.18 -27.12
CA CYS A 620 -31.09 -28.40 -28.11
C CYS A 620 -30.25 -27.25 -28.72
N PRO A 621 -29.61 -26.36 -27.94
CA PRO A 621 -28.80 -25.29 -28.52
C PRO A 621 -27.57 -25.80 -29.29
N VAL A 622 -26.88 -26.86 -28.85
CA VAL A 622 -25.73 -27.42 -29.58
C VAL A 622 -26.17 -28.04 -30.91
N LEU A 623 -27.27 -28.79 -30.94
CA LEU A 623 -27.86 -29.30 -32.19
C LEU A 623 -28.28 -28.16 -33.14
N SER A 624 -28.86 -27.09 -32.58
CA SER A 624 -29.26 -25.91 -33.34
C SER A 624 -28.08 -25.22 -34.01
N ILE A 625 -26.95 -25.08 -33.29
CA ILE A 625 -25.71 -24.53 -33.85
C ILE A 625 -25.12 -25.49 -34.90
N HIS A 626 -25.07 -26.79 -34.61
CA HIS A 626 -24.54 -27.79 -35.55
C HIS A 626 -25.26 -27.76 -36.90
N LEU A 627 -26.60 -27.61 -36.88
CA LEU A 627 -27.42 -27.51 -38.09
C LEU A 627 -27.18 -26.22 -38.90
N GLN A 628 -26.90 -25.09 -38.24
CA GLN A 628 -26.74 -23.80 -38.92
C GLN A 628 -25.29 -23.47 -39.27
N CYS A 629 -24.30 -24.16 -38.71
CA CYS A 629 -22.89 -23.86 -38.94
C CYS A 629 -22.34 -24.52 -40.21
N ASP A 630 -21.64 -23.73 -41.03
CA ASP A 630 -20.96 -24.22 -42.24
C ASP A 630 -19.50 -24.64 -41.98
N SER A 631 -18.92 -24.22 -40.86
CA SER A 631 -17.53 -24.53 -40.52
C SER A 631 -17.37 -25.96 -40.01
N ILE A 632 -16.51 -26.74 -40.67
CA ILE A 632 -16.17 -28.12 -40.29
C ILE A 632 -15.60 -28.18 -38.86
N SER A 633 -14.79 -27.20 -38.45
CA SER A 633 -14.20 -27.18 -37.11
C SER A 633 -15.27 -27.01 -36.02
N THR A 634 -16.25 -26.15 -36.26
CA THR A 634 -17.41 -25.97 -35.38
C THR A 634 -18.26 -27.24 -35.34
N GLN A 635 -18.50 -27.87 -36.49
CA GLN A 635 -19.28 -29.10 -36.56
C GLN A 635 -18.62 -30.22 -35.74
N HIS A 636 -17.30 -30.39 -35.85
CA HIS A 636 -16.53 -31.35 -35.05
C HIS A 636 -16.58 -31.03 -33.56
N LEU A 637 -16.48 -29.75 -33.19
CA LEU A 637 -16.59 -29.32 -31.80
C LEU A 637 -17.96 -29.65 -31.19
N CYS A 638 -19.05 -29.37 -31.92
CA CYS A 638 -20.41 -29.74 -31.51
C CYS A 638 -20.55 -31.26 -31.36
N GLN A 639 -20.01 -32.05 -32.28
CA GLN A 639 -20.04 -33.52 -32.21
C GLN A 639 -19.28 -34.04 -30.99
N THR A 640 -18.09 -33.49 -30.70
CA THR A 640 -17.31 -33.87 -29.51
C THR A 640 -18.07 -33.58 -28.21
N ILE A 641 -18.67 -32.39 -28.11
CA ILE A 641 -19.47 -31.98 -26.95
C ILE A 641 -20.70 -32.90 -26.78
N LEU A 642 -21.46 -33.14 -27.86
CA LEU A 642 -22.61 -34.03 -27.85
C LEU A 642 -22.22 -35.47 -27.49
N GLN A 643 -21.09 -35.96 -28.02
CA GLN A 643 -20.58 -37.28 -27.72
C GLN A 643 -20.36 -37.47 -26.22
N GLN A 644 -19.58 -36.57 -25.61
CA GLN A 644 -19.28 -36.64 -24.18
C GLN A 644 -20.54 -36.54 -23.31
N MET A 645 -21.46 -35.63 -23.62
CA MET A 645 -22.67 -35.44 -22.82
C MET A 645 -23.65 -36.62 -22.93
N VAL A 646 -23.84 -37.17 -24.14
CA VAL A 646 -24.77 -38.28 -24.37
C VAL A 646 -24.22 -39.59 -23.81
N GLU A 647 -22.92 -39.87 -23.95
CA GLU A 647 -22.28 -41.02 -23.30
C GLU A 647 -22.35 -40.93 -21.77
N ALA A 648 -22.23 -39.73 -21.20
CA ALA A 648 -22.42 -39.52 -19.78
C ALA A 648 -23.88 -39.75 -19.34
N GLY A 649 -24.85 -39.18 -20.05
CA GLY A 649 -26.29 -39.33 -19.73
C GLY A 649 -26.84 -40.75 -19.91
N THR A 650 -26.24 -41.54 -20.80
CA THR A 650 -26.62 -42.94 -21.02
C THR A 650 -26.05 -43.86 -19.96
N SER A 651 -24.81 -43.62 -19.53
CA SER A 651 -24.16 -44.40 -18.47
C SER A 651 -24.70 -44.08 -17.07
N HIS A 652 -25.19 -42.86 -16.83
CA HIS A 652 -25.70 -42.42 -15.52
C HIS A 652 -27.07 -41.73 -15.67
N PRO A 653 -28.14 -42.47 -15.97
CA PRO A 653 -29.47 -41.90 -16.18
C PRO A 653 -30.08 -41.45 -14.84
N HIS A 654 -30.29 -40.15 -14.66
CA HIS A 654 -31.12 -39.64 -13.57
C HIS A 654 -32.62 -39.88 -13.86
N VAL A 655 -33.43 -40.05 -12.82
CA VAL A 655 -34.89 -40.17 -12.94
C VAL A 655 -35.45 -38.92 -13.65
N GLY A 656 -36.22 -39.10 -14.73
CA GLY A 656 -36.79 -37.99 -15.51
C GLY A 656 -35.86 -37.36 -16.57
N SER A 657 -34.56 -37.69 -16.57
CA SER A 657 -33.60 -37.10 -17.51
C SER A 657 -33.85 -37.49 -18.97
N ARG A 658 -34.30 -38.73 -19.21
CA ARG A 658 -34.60 -39.21 -20.57
C ARG A 658 -35.79 -38.49 -21.17
N GLU A 659 -36.81 -38.21 -20.37
CA GLU A 659 -37.99 -37.42 -20.75
C GLU A 659 -37.57 -36.00 -21.09
N ILE A 660 -36.82 -35.34 -20.20
CA ILE A 660 -36.38 -33.95 -20.40
C ILE A 660 -35.50 -33.83 -21.67
N VAL A 661 -34.52 -34.71 -21.85
CA VAL A 661 -33.65 -34.70 -23.04
C VAL A 661 -34.47 -34.98 -24.30
N GLY A 662 -35.39 -35.94 -24.26
CA GLY A 662 -36.32 -36.21 -25.36
C GLY A 662 -37.16 -34.97 -25.73
N GLU A 663 -37.72 -34.28 -24.74
CA GLU A 663 -38.44 -33.01 -24.96
C GLU A 663 -37.55 -31.93 -25.56
N GLN A 664 -36.28 -31.80 -25.11
CA GLN A 664 -35.37 -30.83 -25.70
C GLN A 664 -35.02 -31.14 -27.17
N ILE A 665 -34.89 -32.41 -27.53
CA ILE A 665 -34.72 -32.83 -28.94
C ILE A 665 -35.98 -32.51 -29.75
N MET A 666 -37.17 -32.74 -29.18
CA MET A 666 -38.43 -32.36 -29.84
C MET A 666 -38.57 -30.84 -29.98
N ASN A 667 -38.10 -30.05 -29.01
CA ASN A 667 -38.04 -28.58 -29.11
C ASN A 667 -37.10 -28.11 -30.22
N PHE A 668 -36.00 -28.83 -30.45
CA PHE A 668 -35.12 -28.58 -31.60
C PHE A 668 -35.86 -28.84 -32.92
N LEU A 669 -36.52 -29.99 -33.06
CA LEU A 669 -37.27 -30.32 -34.29
C LEU A 669 -38.43 -29.34 -34.54
N SER A 670 -39.19 -28.97 -33.49
CA SER A 670 -40.29 -28.02 -33.61
C SER A 670 -39.82 -26.65 -34.07
N LYS A 671 -38.65 -26.19 -33.59
CA LYS A 671 -38.03 -24.92 -34.00
C LYS A 671 -37.71 -24.86 -35.49
N PHE A 672 -37.29 -25.97 -36.09
CA PHE A 672 -36.92 -26.03 -37.52
C PHE A 672 -38.00 -26.65 -38.42
N LYS A 673 -39.14 -27.05 -37.84
CA LYS A 673 -40.22 -27.79 -38.52
C LYS A 673 -40.65 -27.16 -39.83
N LYS A 674 -40.82 -25.83 -39.91
CA LYS A 674 -41.41 -25.18 -41.09
C LYS A 674 -40.44 -25.01 -42.28
N VAL A 675 -39.13 -24.95 -42.04
CA VAL A 675 -38.16 -24.48 -43.04
C VAL A 675 -37.05 -25.48 -43.32
N LYS A 676 -36.53 -26.17 -42.28
CA LYS A 676 -35.34 -27.02 -42.37
C LYS A 676 -35.53 -28.40 -41.74
N LEU A 677 -36.76 -28.93 -41.70
CA LEU A 677 -37.06 -30.20 -41.01
C LEU A 677 -36.19 -31.37 -41.48
N ASN A 678 -36.00 -31.54 -42.79
CA ASN A 678 -35.17 -32.63 -43.32
C ASN A 678 -33.71 -32.55 -42.83
N GLN A 679 -33.14 -31.34 -42.80
CA GLN A 679 -31.78 -31.13 -42.27
C GLN A 679 -31.74 -31.36 -40.76
N ALA A 680 -32.80 -30.99 -40.03
CA ALA A 680 -32.88 -31.20 -38.58
C ALA A 680 -32.88 -32.69 -38.22
N ILE A 681 -33.63 -33.51 -38.95
CA ILE A 681 -33.62 -34.97 -38.77
C ILE A 681 -32.23 -35.53 -39.10
N LYS A 682 -31.60 -35.07 -40.20
CA LYS A 682 -30.24 -35.48 -40.57
C LYS A 682 -29.19 -35.10 -39.51
N THR A 683 -29.36 -33.99 -38.81
CA THR A 683 -28.48 -33.59 -37.70
C THR A 683 -28.62 -34.54 -36.50
N LEU A 684 -29.77 -35.17 -36.28
CA LEU A 684 -29.93 -36.17 -35.22
C LEU A 684 -29.12 -37.45 -35.49
N GLU A 685 -28.86 -37.80 -36.76
CA GLU A 685 -27.96 -38.91 -37.12
C GLU A 685 -26.52 -38.68 -36.66
N LYS A 686 -26.16 -37.43 -36.32
CA LYS A 686 -24.82 -37.06 -35.81
C LYS A 686 -24.69 -37.22 -34.30
N LEU A 687 -25.76 -37.58 -33.60
CA LEU A 687 -25.66 -37.98 -32.20
C LEU A 687 -24.92 -39.34 -32.09
N PRO A 688 -24.16 -39.57 -31.00
CA PRO A 688 -23.49 -40.85 -30.81
C PRO A 688 -24.50 -41.99 -30.66
N LYS A 689 -24.12 -43.21 -31.06
CA LYS A 689 -24.99 -44.40 -31.00
C LYS A 689 -25.59 -44.68 -29.61
N SER A 690 -24.84 -44.34 -28.55
CA SER A 690 -25.32 -44.43 -27.16
C SER A 690 -26.63 -43.64 -26.94
N GLY A 691 -26.87 -42.57 -27.70
CA GLY A 691 -28.08 -41.76 -27.64
C GLY A 691 -29.37 -42.44 -28.11
N ASN A 692 -29.31 -43.70 -28.55
CA ASN A 692 -30.47 -44.48 -28.98
C ASN A 692 -31.63 -44.42 -27.96
N CYS A 693 -31.34 -44.50 -26.67
CA CYS A 693 -32.38 -44.48 -25.63
C CYS A 693 -33.21 -43.18 -25.60
N TYR A 694 -32.66 -42.06 -26.11
CA TYR A 694 -33.40 -40.81 -26.24
C TYR A 694 -34.21 -40.75 -27.53
N ILE A 695 -33.63 -41.21 -28.65
CA ILE A 695 -34.27 -41.20 -29.97
C ILE A 695 -35.46 -42.17 -30.02
N GLN A 696 -35.30 -43.42 -29.57
CA GLN A 696 -36.39 -44.42 -29.59
C GLN A 696 -37.65 -43.93 -28.89
N LYS A 697 -37.50 -43.21 -27.78
CA LYS A 697 -38.62 -42.71 -26.99
C LYS A 697 -39.42 -41.61 -27.70
N ILE A 698 -38.79 -40.87 -28.61
CA ILE A 698 -39.42 -39.77 -29.34
C ILE A 698 -39.78 -40.12 -30.78
N LEU A 699 -39.37 -41.29 -31.31
CA LEU A 699 -39.67 -41.73 -32.68
C LEU A 699 -41.14 -41.55 -33.10
N PRO A 700 -42.15 -41.96 -32.29
CA PRO A 700 -43.57 -41.78 -32.67
C PRO A 700 -43.95 -40.30 -32.81
N ARG A 701 -43.31 -39.41 -32.04
CA ARG A 701 -43.54 -37.96 -32.12
C ARG A 701 -42.83 -37.36 -33.32
N ILE A 702 -41.70 -37.90 -33.74
CA ILE A 702 -41.01 -37.50 -34.97
C ILE A 702 -41.88 -37.84 -36.19
N GLU A 703 -42.49 -39.03 -36.23
CA GLU A 703 -43.44 -39.41 -37.29
C GLU A 703 -44.60 -38.43 -37.39
N HIS A 704 -45.20 -38.07 -36.26
CA HIS A 704 -46.26 -37.07 -36.21
C HIS A 704 -45.80 -35.71 -36.78
N VAL A 705 -44.61 -35.24 -36.41
CA VAL A 705 -44.04 -33.99 -36.93
C VAL A 705 -43.82 -34.04 -38.44
N ILE A 706 -43.41 -35.19 -38.99
CA ILE A 706 -43.25 -35.41 -40.43
C ILE A 706 -44.61 -35.37 -41.13
N VAL A 707 -45.60 -36.10 -40.62
CA VAL A 707 -46.96 -36.14 -41.19
C VAL A 707 -47.59 -34.73 -41.20
N GLU A 708 -47.49 -33.99 -40.10
CA GLU A 708 -47.96 -32.61 -40.02
C GLU A 708 -47.21 -31.66 -40.96
N TYR A 709 -45.95 -31.93 -41.26
CA TYR A 709 -45.16 -31.13 -42.19
C TYR A 709 -45.55 -31.42 -43.66
N GLU A 710 -45.75 -32.69 -44.01
CA GLU A 710 -46.25 -33.10 -45.32
C GLU A 710 -47.66 -32.55 -45.57
N SER A 711 -48.54 -32.58 -44.56
CA SER A 711 -49.89 -32.01 -44.67
C SER A 711 -49.87 -30.49 -44.89
N PHE A 712 -48.93 -29.77 -44.26
CA PHE A 712 -48.79 -28.32 -44.42
C PHE A 712 -48.27 -27.92 -45.80
N ARG A 713 -47.42 -28.75 -46.44
CA ARG A 713 -46.88 -28.48 -47.79
C ARG A 713 -47.82 -28.87 -48.93
N GLY A 714 -48.95 -29.50 -48.65
CA GLY A 714 -49.96 -29.88 -49.65
C GLY A 714 -49.47 -30.85 -50.72
N THR A 715 -48.27 -31.41 -50.55
CA THR A 715 -47.62 -32.33 -51.48
C THR A 715 -47.50 -33.67 -50.77
N GLY A 716 -48.33 -34.63 -51.18
CA GLY A 716 -48.20 -36.00 -50.70
C GLY A 716 -46.82 -36.54 -51.08
N GLN A 717 -46.09 -37.02 -50.06
CA GLN A 717 -44.82 -37.78 -50.14
C GLN A 717 -43.56 -36.94 -50.43
N ASP A 718 -42.96 -36.34 -49.38
CA ASP A 718 -41.56 -35.90 -49.43
C ASP A 718 -40.66 -37.14 -49.25
N THR A 719 -40.39 -37.85 -50.35
CA THR A 719 -39.61 -39.09 -50.37
C THR A 719 -38.23 -38.93 -49.74
N LYS A 720 -37.61 -37.75 -49.88
CA LYS A 720 -36.31 -37.43 -49.29
C LYS A 720 -36.39 -37.31 -47.77
N LEU A 721 -37.46 -36.69 -47.25
CA LEU A 721 -37.71 -36.60 -45.81
C LEU A 721 -37.94 -37.99 -45.19
N ARG A 722 -38.74 -38.83 -45.84
CA ARG A 722 -38.99 -40.22 -45.40
C ARG A 722 -37.73 -41.08 -45.45
N GLN A 723 -36.93 -40.97 -46.51
CA GLN A 723 -35.62 -41.65 -46.59
C GLN A 723 -34.69 -41.24 -45.46
N THR A 724 -34.63 -39.94 -45.13
CA THR A 724 -33.81 -39.43 -44.02
C THR A 724 -34.33 -39.93 -42.67
N TYR A 725 -35.65 -40.03 -42.50
CA TYR A 725 -36.25 -40.65 -41.31
C TYR A 725 -35.93 -42.14 -41.19
N HIS A 726 -36.02 -42.91 -42.28
CA HIS A 726 -35.63 -44.33 -42.28
C HIS A 726 -34.13 -44.53 -42.03
N SER A 727 -33.28 -43.63 -42.53
CA SER A 727 -31.84 -43.60 -42.24
C SER A 727 -31.56 -43.34 -40.75
N LEU A 728 -32.28 -42.40 -40.13
CA LEU A 728 -32.22 -42.17 -38.69
C LEU A 728 -32.60 -43.43 -37.90
N ILE A 729 -33.71 -44.10 -38.28
CA ILE A 729 -34.12 -45.36 -37.66
C ILE A 729 -33.00 -46.41 -37.80
N GLY A 730 -32.45 -46.60 -39.00
CA GLY A 730 -31.37 -47.56 -39.24
C GLY A 730 -30.10 -47.28 -38.43
N THR A 731 -29.79 -46.00 -38.20
CA THR A 731 -28.63 -45.57 -37.40
C THR A 731 -28.74 -45.96 -35.93
N PHE A 732 -29.97 -46.02 -35.38
CA PHE A 732 -30.22 -46.26 -33.95
C PHE A 732 -30.88 -47.62 -33.65
N ASN A 733 -31.32 -48.38 -34.66
CA ASN A 733 -31.80 -49.76 -34.52
C ASN A 733 -30.73 -50.83 -34.84
N SER A 734 -29.49 -50.41 -35.11
CA SER A 734 -28.30 -51.27 -35.23
C SER A 734 -27.39 -51.11 -34.03
#